data_AF-A0A6J1X6R9-F1
#
_entry.id   AF-A0A6J1X6R9-F1
#
_cell.length_a   1.000
_cell.length_b   1.000
_cell.length_c   1.000
_cell.angle_alpha   90.00
_cell.angle_beta   90.00
_cell.angle_gamma   90.00
#
_symmetry.space_group_name_H-M   'P 1'
#
loop_
_entity.id
_entity.type
_entity.pdbx_description
1 polymer ?
#
loop_
_entity_poly.entity_id
_entity_poly.type
_entity_poly.pdbx_seq_one_letter_code
_entity_poly.pdbx_strand_id
1 'polypeptide(L)'
;MFIKMEIKNIEVEDIAFFFDISKEIKHMYETPVIFITKKDYSDILFNAMCTIRSALQTDSKNKIIDVIVDYHLQWLHAVNELENFKKRVYDVSREEIYQAISYTIDAMSYRLQYYQKYMQKNRSMLSNLDQANVIADLEIIEDMHKEVTVHLLEKLRCFRNYISNDEFVLKVNEAVDELLQWLDKINDGVSIQLTAYINMNVPHLTGDLTKTLQQIVEELHSSDTPSGHKMLEELKNKGKELGTMIRSTAGHSLEISKVVEKINILEERIKRLEGEKTSAAVMALKHKKEYLEKRLDSLENLKTTLKNIHNMVDFKLDVSEEDLCTCEDFYQLRIFNHFLPPEERERLVTELCYLWNLAVFGDCSHKSIISILSAADIKEEYTDDLGTYYIDEHSRKIYKIPDDVTLYQPNEHNELVPLTDDSKHIYFYDECGRYYVDAKSRQRVYKAHATASEFMMDSSGILLKIKEERDGVVYYYDNCGRYYINNEGKHIYREENALSEYESDGLGNLVRIRSHLDIFQPCPDDVHVTEDFKYLKQSVGPALRKCIADVIIYQPADPIKYLSLLLIKFKENIELKEKRSREKEEFNIEREIKSAEERAAAERAAMEAVLLTQGGSETSYDSNFLKYTSMHQDDALSAGVSSKK
;
A
#
# COMPACT_ATOMS: atom_id res chain seq x y z
N MET A 1 31.25 14.05 -9.40
CA MET A 1 31.04 12.87 -8.54
C MET A 1 30.18 11.91 -9.34
N PHE A 2 30.64 10.68 -9.60
CA PHE A 2 29.87 9.74 -10.43
C PHE A 2 28.89 8.94 -9.56
N ILE A 3 27.61 8.93 -9.94
CA ILE A 3 26.61 8.03 -9.35
C ILE A 3 26.92 6.62 -9.87
N LYS A 4 27.08 5.65 -8.97
CA LYS A 4 27.42 4.28 -9.35
C LYS A 4 26.15 3.43 -9.40
N MET A 5 25.48 3.40 -10.56
CA MET A 5 24.33 2.51 -10.76
C MET A 5 24.75 1.04 -10.73
N GLU A 6 24.26 0.34 -9.70
CA GLU A 6 24.31 -1.11 -9.61
C GLU A 6 22.92 -1.64 -9.96
N ILE A 7 22.85 -2.48 -10.99
CA ILE A 7 21.66 -3.27 -11.28
C ILE A 7 21.72 -4.47 -10.33
N LYS A 8 20.57 -4.90 -9.81
CA LYS A 8 20.47 -6.07 -8.94
C LYS A 8 20.46 -7.36 -9.79
N ASN A 9 19.88 -8.46 -9.31
CA ASN A 9 20.15 -9.80 -9.85
C ASN A 9 19.22 -10.17 -11.03
N ILE A 10 19.69 -9.87 -12.24
CA ILE A 10 18.94 -9.74 -13.51
C ILE A 10 17.89 -10.85 -13.78
N GLU A 11 18.19 -12.13 -13.60
CA GLU A 11 17.28 -13.22 -14.06
C GLU A 11 15.97 -13.32 -13.24
N VAL A 12 16.03 -13.11 -11.92
CA VAL A 12 14.83 -13.15 -11.06
C VAL A 12 14.00 -11.87 -11.25
N GLU A 13 14.68 -10.76 -11.54
CA GLU A 13 14.10 -9.44 -11.66
C GLU A 13 13.42 -9.19 -13.00
N ASP A 14 13.83 -9.85 -14.09
CA ASP A 14 13.18 -9.71 -15.39
C ASP A 14 11.71 -10.21 -15.39
N ILE A 15 11.42 -11.29 -14.65
CA ILE A 15 10.06 -11.83 -14.51
C ILE A 15 9.24 -10.93 -13.57
N ALA A 16 9.83 -10.43 -12.48
CA ALA A 16 9.16 -9.50 -11.58
C ALA A 16 8.79 -8.19 -12.30
N PHE A 17 9.73 -7.57 -13.01
CA PHE A 17 9.50 -6.32 -13.75
C PHE A 17 8.48 -6.49 -14.89
N PHE A 18 8.39 -7.69 -15.46
CA PHE A 18 7.34 -8.03 -16.43
C PHE A 18 5.93 -8.05 -15.82
N PHE A 19 5.77 -8.49 -14.57
CA PHE A 19 4.49 -8.37 -13.84
C PHE A 19 4.23 -6.94 -13.34
N ASP A 20 5.27 -6.16 -13.02
CA ASP A 20 5.10 -4.74 -12.71
C ASP A 20 4.62 -3.95 -13.95
N ILE A 21 5.08 -4.28 -15.16
CA ILE A 21 4.50 -3.75 -16.41
C ILE A 21 3.00 -4.05 -16.50
N SER A 22 2.56 -5.25 -16.15
CA SER A 22 1.12 -5.61 -16.10
C SER A 22 0.35 -4.78 -15.07
N LYS A 23 0.96 -4.53 -13.90
CA LYS A 23 0.39 -3.74 -12.81
C LYS A 23 0.25 -2.25 -13.18
N GLU A 24 1.29 -1.64 -13.72
CA GLU A 24 1.21 -0.23 -14.14
C GLU A 24 0.29 -0.04 -15.34
N ILE A 25 0.15 -1.04 -16.23
CA ILE A 25 -0.90 -1.04 -17.25
C ILE A 25 -2.30 -1.10 -16.64
N LYS A 26 -2.56 -1.90 -15.59
CA LYS A 26 -3.85 -1.87 -14.87
C LYS A 26 -4.15 -0.47 -14.30
N HIS A 27 -3.17 0.17 -13.65
CA HIS A 27 -3.34 1.53 -13.12
C HIS A 27 -3.78 2.53 -14.21
N MET A 28 -3.29 2.39 -15.45
CA MET A 28 -3.72 3.25 -16.58
C MET A 28 -5.21 3.11 -16.95
N TYR A 29 -5.87 2.02 -16.57
CA TYR A 29 -7.32 1.80 -16.77
C TYR A 29 -8.15 2.04 -15.49
N GLU A 30 -7.56 2.38 -14.34
CA GLU A 30 -8.31 2.65 -13.09
C GLU A 30 -9.12 3.95 -13.11
N THR A 31 -8.92 4.84 -14.10
CA THR A 31 -9.56 6.16 -14.12
C THR A 31 -9.92 6.58 -15.54
N PRO A 32 -11.19 6.88 -15.85
CA PRO A 32 -11.64 7.27 -17.20
C PRO A 32 -11.30 8.75 -17.49
N VAL A 33 -10.01 9.04 -17.67
CA VAL A 33 -9.50 10.36 -18.08
C VAL A 33 -9.59 10.56 -19.59
N ILE A 34 -9.63 11.82 -20.04
CA ILE A 34 -9.71 12.19 -21.46
C ILE A 34 -8.36 12.75 -21.91
N PHE A 35 -7.78 12.23 -22.99
CA PHE A 35 -6.56 12.79 -23.60
C PHE A 35 -6.89 14.05 -24.42
N ILE A 36 -7.17 15.13 -23.70
CA ILE A 36 -7.65 16.42 -24.20
C ILE A 36 -6.75 17.03 -25.30
N THR A 37 -5.44 16.80 -25.23
CA THR A 37 -4.43 17.23 -26.21
C THR A 37 -4.31 16.33 -27.46
N LYS A 38 -5.08 15.23 -27.53
CA LYS A 38 -5.00 14.19 -28.58
C LYS A 38 -3.63 13.51 -28.68
N LYS A 39 -3.04 13.18 -27.51
CA LYS A 39 -1.76 12.50 -27.35
C LYS A 39 -1.86 11.40 -26.29
N ASP A 40 -1.44 10.17 -26.61
CA ASP A 40 -1.41 9.07 -25.65
C ASP A 40 -0.17 9.18 -24.75
N TYR A 41 -0.35 9.78 -23.57
CA TYR A 41 0.70 9.92 -22.57
C TYR A 41 1.13 8.59 -21.93
N SER A 42 0.30 7.55 -22.00
CA SER A 42 0.57 6.20 -21.49
C SER A 42 1.34 5.30 -22.45
N ASP A 43 1.26 5.53 -23.77
CA ASP A 43 2.11 4.82 -24.74
C ASP A 43 3.59 5.15 -24.50
N ILE A 44 3.92 6.40 -24.17
CA ILE A 44 5.25 6.83 -23.72
C ILE A 44 5.72 5.99 -22.52
N LEU A 45 4.87 5.88 -21.49
CA LEU A 45 5.18 5.16 -20.25
C LEU A 45 5.38 3.65 -20.50
N PHE A 46 4.51 3.04 -21.30
CA PHE A 46 4.61 1.63 -21.67
C PHE A 46 5.86 1.33 -22.51
N ASN A 47 6.18 2.18 -23.49
CA ASN A 47 7.40 2.06 -24.29
C ASN A 47 8.67 2.27 -23.45
N ALA A 48 8.67 3.21 -22.50
CA ALA A 48 9.77 3.41 -21.57
C ALA A 48 10.03 2.16 -20.73
N MET A 49 9.00 1.60 -20.08
CA MET A 49 9.14 0.35 -19.30
C MET A 49 9.60 -0.83 -20.19
N CYS A 50 9.01 -1.01 -21.38
CA CYS A 50 9.40 -2.06 -22.31
C CYS A 50 10.86 -1.94 -22.78
N THR A 51 11.35 -0.71 -22.95
CA THR A 51 12.74 -0.43 -23.35
C THR A 51 13.70 -0.63 -22.18
N ILE A 52 13.32 -0.21 -20.97
CA ILE A 52 14.11 -0.46 -19.75
C ILE A 52 14.25 -1.97 -19.50
N ARG A 53 13.18 -2.77 -19.66
CA ARG A 53 13.26 -4.24 -19.56
C ARG A 53 14.25 -4.82 -20.58
N SER A 54 14.16 -4.35 -21.83
CA SER A 54 15.07 -4.75 -22.91
C SER A 54 16.53 -4.31 -22.66
N ALA A 55 16.75 -3.23 -21.92
CA ALA A 55 18.06 -2.73 -21.53
C ALA A 55 18.64 -3.46 -20.31
N LEU A 56 17.81 -3.85 -19.34
CA LEU A 56 18.18 -4.74 -18.21
C LEU A 56 18.64 -6.11 -18.73
N GLN A 57 17.89 -6.71 -19.66
CA GLN A 57 18.25 -7.96 -20.36
C GLN A 57 19.57 -7.87 -21.17
N THR A 58 20.13 -6.67 -21.37
CA THR A 58 21.38 -6.44 -22.12
C THR A 58 22.48 -5.72 -21.32
N ASP A 59 22.34 -5.62 -19.98
CA ASP A 59 23.21 -4.85 -19.05
C ASP A 59 23.59 -3.45 -19.58
N SER A 60 22.65 -2.83 -20.32
CA SER A 60 22.93 -1.64 -21.11
C SER A 60 22.68 -0.38 -20.29
N LYS A 61 23.48 -0.18 -19.23
CA LYS A 61 23.31 0.88 -18.23
C LYS A 61 23.09 2.27 -18.82
N ASN A 62 23.82 2.63 -19.86
CA ASN A 62 23.64 3.90 -20.56
C ASN A 62 22.22 4.03 -21.12
N LYS A 63 21.69 3.01 -21.82
CA LYS A 63 20.31 3.03 -22.34
C LYS A 63 19.26 3.15 -21.25
N ILE A 64 19.51 2.59 -20.05
CA ILE A 64 18.60 2.75 -18.91
C ILE A 64 18.59 4.22 -18.47
N ILE A 65 19.75 4.88 -18.39
CA ILE A 65 19.86 6.32 -18.10
C ILE A 65 19.18 7.14 -19.20
N ASP A 66 19.49 6.87 -20.47
CA ASP A 66 18.95 7.57 -21.64
C ASP A 66 17.40 7.52 -21.64
N VAL A 67 16.82 6.33 -21.44
CA VAL A 67 15.35 6.15 -21.40
C VAL A 67 14.72 6.82 -20.18
N ILE A 68 15.40 6.89 -19.03
CA ILE A 68 14.88 7.60 -17.84
C ILE A 68 14.90 9.12 -18.05
N VAL A 69 15.94 9.65 -18.70
CA VAL A 69 16.02 11.06 -19.06
C VAL A 69 14.94 11.42 -20.09
N ASP A 70 14.82 10.63 -21.17
CA ASP A 70 13.79 10.80 -22.19
C ASP A 70 12.36 10.70 -21.60
N TYR A 71 12.14 9.77 -20.67
CA TYR A 71 10.88 9.60 -19.94
C TYR A 71 10.56 10.85 -19.09
N HIS A 72 11.49 11.31 -18.26
CA HIS A 72 11.26 12.48 -17.40
C HIS A 72 11.04 13.76 -18.22
N LEU A 73 11.78 13.94 -19.32
CA LEU A 73 11.56 15.03 -20.27
C LEU A 73 10.17 14.93 -20.92
N GLN A 74 9.72 13.74 -21.28
CA GLN A 74 8.38 13.55 -21.87
C GLN A 74 7.24 13.81 -20.87
N TRP A 75 7.41 13.49 -19.59
CA TRP A 75 6.47 13.92 -18.53
C TRP A 75 6.47 15.45 -18.37
N LEU A 76 7.63 16.10 -18.30
CA LEU A 76 7.73 17.56 -18.25
C LEU A 76 7.07 18.25 -19.46
N HIS A 77 7.25 17.69 -20.66
CA HIS A 77 6.58 18.17 -21.87
C HIS A 77 5.06 17.95 -21.82
N ALA A 78 4.59 16.81 -21.28
CA ALA A 78 3.17 16.53 -21.10
C ALA A 78 2.51 17.52 -20.12
N VAL A 79 3.15 17.81 -18.99
CA VAL A 79 2.68 18.83 -18.03
C VAL A 79 2.60 20.21 -18.69
N ASN A 80 3.63 20.64 -19.43
CA ASN A 80 3.63 21.95 -20.10
C ASN A 80 2.57 22.02 -21.22
N GLU A 81 2.38 20.95 -22.00
CA GLU A 81 1.28 20.85 -22.98
C GLU A 81 -0.09 21.02 -22.33
N LEU A 82 -0.32 20.38 -21.17
CA LEU A 82 -1.58 20.44 -20.44
C LEU A 82 -1.80 21.78 -19.75
N GLU A 83 -0.77 22.41 -19.17
CA GLU A 83 -0.87 23.79 -18.67
C GLU A 83 -1.17 24.78 -19.80
N ASN A 84 -0.54 24.62 -20.97
CA ASN A 84 -0.77 25.48 -22.12
C ASN A 84 -2.14 25.22 -22.77
N PHE A 85 -2.67 23.99 -22.68
CA PHE A 85 -4.07 23.72 -22.96
C PHE A 85 -4.98 24.46 -21.97
N LYS A 86 -4.70 24.37 -20.66
CA LYS A 86 -5.50 25.01 -19.59
C LYS A 86 -5.60 26.53 -19.79
N LYS A 87 -4.52 27.17 -20.22
CA LYS A 87 -4.45 28.61 -20.57
C LYS A 87 -5.38 29.00 -21.74
N ARG A 88 -5.74 28.08 -22.64
CA ARG A 88 -6.58 28.35 -23.84
C ARG A 88 -7.99 27.73 -23.81
N VAL A 89 -8.47 27.19 -22.69
CA VAL A 89 -9.75 26.44 -22.64
C VAL A 89 -10.95 27.27 -23.14
N TYR A 90 -10.94 28.59 -22.95
CA TYR A 90 -12.00 29.48 -23.46
C TYR A 90 -12.08 29.55 -25.00
N ASP A 91 -10.98 29.25 -25.70
CA ASP A 91 -10.89 29.23 -27.17
C ASP A 91 -11.13 27.82 -27.76
N VAL A 92 -11.25 26.79 -26.92
CA VAL A 92 -11.39 25.39 -27.34
C VAL A 92 -12.80 25.12 -27.87
N SER A 93 -12.88 24.61 -29.11
CA SER A 93 -14.17 24.24 -29.69
C SER A 93 -14.72 22.96 -29.08
N ARG A 94 -16.05 22.84 -28.97
CA ARG A 94 -16.70 21.61 -28.46
C ARG A 94 -16.34 20.37 -29.27
N GLU A 95 -16.18 20.55 -30.58
CA GLU A 95 -15.79 19.51 -31.52
C GLU A 95 -14.34 19.02 -31.29
N GLU A 96 -13.43 19.90 -30.84
CA GLU A 96 -12.06 19.51 -30.45
C GLU A 96 -12.06 18.54 -29.27
N ILE A 97 -12.92 18.77 -28.27
CA ILE A 97 -13.11 17.89 -27.11
C ILE A 97 -13.84 16.59 -27.49
N TYR A 98 -14.87 16.63 -28.33
CA TYR A 98 -15.53 15.40 -28.80
C TYR A 98 -14.53 14.47 -29.51
N GLN A 99 -13.67 15.04 -30.35
CA GLN A 99 -12.60 14.32 -31.04
C GLN A 99 -11.51 13.84 -30.08
N ALA A 100 -11.20 14.57 -29.01
CA ALA A 100 -10.26 14.12 -27.98
C ALA A 100 -10.78 12.90 -27.22
N ILE A 101 -12.08 12.83 -26.92
CA ILE A 101 -12.68 11.66 -26.27
C ILE A 101 -12.66 10.44 -27.22
N SER A 102 -13.04 10.61 -28.50
CA SER A 102 -12.92 9.54 -29.50
C SER A 102 -11.48 9.05 -29.64
N TYR A 103 -10.52 9.98 -29.77
CA TYR A 103 -9.09 9.66 -29.81
C TYR A 103 -8.63 8.87 -28.57
N THR A 104 -9.14 9.21 -27.38
CA THR A 104 -8.81 8.49 -26.14
C THR A 104 -9.27 7.03 -26.21
N ILE A 105 -10.50 6.77 -26.68
CA ILE A 105 -11.04 5.41 -26.85
C ILE A 105 -10.22 4.63 -27.89
N ASP A 106 -9.89 5.25 -29.03
CA ASP A 106 -9.05 4.64 -30.06
C ASP A 106 -7.64 4.31 -29.53
N ALA A 107 -7.01 5.26 -28.84
CA ALA A 107 -5.67 5.10 -28.24
C ALA A 107 -5.63 3.97 -27.20
N MET A 108 -6.62 3.91 -26.29
CA MET A 108 -6.75 2.80 -25.34
C MET A 108 -6.95 1.45 -26.05
N SER A 109 -7.73 1.42 -27.14
CA SER A 109 -7.92 0.23 -27.96
C SER A 109 -6.62 -0.24 -28.63
N TYR A 110 -5.79 0.69 -29.13
CA TYR A 110 -4.47 0.37 -29.66
C TYR A 110 -3.50 -0.11 -28.57
N ARG A 111 -3.53 0.51 -27.37
CA ARG A 111 -2.69 0.13 -26.23
C ARG A 111 -3.01 -1.27 -25.73
N LEU A 112 -4.28 -1.63 -25.61
CA LEU A 112 -4.71 -3.01 -25.31
C LEU A 112 -4.16 -4.01 -26.34
N GLN A 113 -4.31 -3.72 -27.64
CA GLN A 113 -3.75 -4.58 -28.69
C GLN A 113 -2.22 -4.69 -28.64
N TYR A 114 -1.52 -3.61 -28.27
CA TYR A 114 -0.07 -3.62 -28.16
C TYR A 114 0.38 -4.43 -26.93
N TYR A 115 -0.29 -4.25 -25.80
CA TYR A 115 -0.11 -5.04 -24.57
C TYR A 115 -0.38 -6.53 -24.79
N GLN A 116 -1.49 -6.91 -25.44
CA GLN A 116 -1.79 -8.29 -25.84
C GLN A 116 -0.65 -8.90 -26.69
N LYS A 117 -0.15 -8.18 -27.70
CA LYS A 117 0.97 -8.62 -28.54
C LYS A 117 2.28 -8.75 -27.75
N TYR A 118 2.54 -7.83 -26.81
CA TYR A 118 3.71 -7.87 -25.94
C TYR A 118 3.66 -9.09 -25.00
N MET A 119 2.52 -9.32 -24.34
CA MET A 119 2.29 -10.48 -23.48
C MET A 119 2.43 -11.79 -24.26
N GLN A 120 1.80 -11.89 -25.44
CA GLN A 120 1.93 -13.06 -26.32
C GLN A 120 3.38 -13.33 -26.77
N LYS A 121 4.16 -12.28 -27.08
CA LYS A 121 5.58 -12.39 -27.47
C LYS A 121 6.44 -12.96 -26.34
N ASN A 122 6.17 -12.57 -25.08
CA ASN A 122 6.97 -12.99 -23.92
C ASN A 122 6.51 -14.33 -23.31
N ARG A 123 5.27 -14.76 -23.59
CA ARG A 123 4.62 -15.93 -22.98
C ARG A 123 5.45 -17.22 -22.97
N SER A 124 6.26 -17.46 -24.00
CA SER A 124 7.10 -18.66 -24.13
C SER A 124 8.28 -18.73 -23.14
N MET A 125 8.60 -17.62 -22.46
CA MET A 125 9.70 -17.53 -21.48
C MET A 125 9.22 -17.76 -20.04
N LEU A 126 7.92 -17.95 -19.83
CA LEU A 126 7.26 -17.97 -18.52
C LEU A 126 6.86 -19.39 -18.10
N SER A 127 6.85 -19.68 -16.80
CA SER A 127 6.37 -20.96 -16.28
C SER A 127 4.86 -21.14 -16.52
N ASN A 128 4.35 -22.36 -16.43
CA ASN A 128 2.92 -22.63 -16.60
C ASN A 128 2.04 -21.88 -15.59
N LEU A 129 2.56 -21.55 -14.40
CA LEU A 129 1.85 -20.75 -13.39
C LEU A 129 1.84 -19.27 -13.79
N ASP A 130 2.99 -18.74 -14.18
CA ASP A 130 3.14 -17.35 -14.60
C ASP A 130 2.32 -17.06 -15.87
N GLN A 131 2.25 -18.01 -16.81
CA GLN A 131 1.36 -17.91 -17.97
C GLN A 131 -0.12 -17.88 -17.59
N ALA A 132 -0.54 -18.57 -16.53
CA ALA A 132 -1.92 -18.50 -16.04
C ALA A 132 -2.21 -17.13 -15.40
N ASN A 133 -1.26 -16.61 -14.61
CA ASN A 133 -1.35 -15.26 -14.03
C ASN A 133 -1.45 -14.18 -15.11
N VAL A 134 -0.64 -14.27 -16.18
CA VAL A 134 -0.69 -13.34 -17.33
C VAL A 134 -2.03 -13.40 -18.09
N ILE A 135 -2.66 -14.59 -18.18
CA ILE A 135 -3.98 -14.71 -18.81
C ILE A 135 -5.05 -14.03 -17.95
N ALA A 136 -5.06 -14.26 -16.64
CA ALA A 136 -5.96 -13.58 -15.72
C ALA A 136 -5.75 -12.05 -15.75
N ASP A 137 -4.50 -11.59 -15.82
CA ASP A 137 -4.15 -10.17 -15.94
C ASP A 137 -4.64 -9.56 -17.25
N LEU A 138 -4.55 -10.29 -18.38
CA LEU A 138 -5.12 -9.88 -19.66
C LEU A 138 -6.65 -9.80 -19.60
N GLU A 139 -7.32 -10.80 -19.03
CA GLU A 139 -8.78 -10.82 -18.86
C GLU A 139 -9.26 -9.62 -18.02
N ILE A 140 -8.58 -9.32 -16.90
CA ILE A 140 -8.85 -8.13 -16.07
C ILE A 140 -8.70 -6.83 -16.87
N ILE A 141 -7.58 -6.66 -17.61
CA ILE A 141 -7.33 -5.43 -18.37
C ILE A 141 -8.32 -5.28 -19.54
N GLU A 142 -8.75 -6.39 -20.17
CA GLU A 142 -9.80 -6.37 -21.18
C GLU A 142 -11.16 -5.94 -20.61
N ASP A 143 -11.53 -6.38 -19.41
CA ASP A 143 -12.77 -5.94 -18.74
C ASP A 143 -12.70 -4.48 -18.27
N MET A 144 -11.59 -4.04 -17.68
CA MET A 144 -11.35 -2.63 -17.34
C MET A 144 -11.40 -1.72 -18.60
N HIS A 145 -10.86 -2.18 -19.73
CA HIS A 145 -10.96 -1.45 -21.00
C HIS A 145 -12.41 -1.29 -21.47
N LYS A 146 -13.25 -2.33 -21.34
CA LYS A 146 -14.69 -2.26 -21.68
C LYS A 146 -15.41 -1.25 -20.77
N GLU A 147 -15.15 -1.29 -19.47
CA GLU A 147 -15.75 -0.39 -18.48
C GLU A 147 -15.36 1.07 -18.70
N VAL A 148 -14.06 1.38 -18.85
CA VAL A 148 -13.61 2.75 -19.16
C VAL A 148 -14.14 3.24 -20.50
N THR A 149 -14.24 2.37 -21.51
CA THR A 149 -14.82 2.75 -22.81
C THR A 149 -16.29 3.16 -22.67
N VAL A 150 -17.07 2.48 -21.83
CA VAL A 150 -18.46 2.87 -21.52
C VAL A 150 -18.49 4.23 -20.81
N HIS A 151 -17.65 4.46 -19.81
CA HIS A 151 -17.58 5.75 -19.11
C HIS A 151 -17.08 6.91 -20.00
N LEU A 152 -16.18 6.68 -20.95
CA LEU A 152 -15.75 7.69 -21.92
C LEU A 152 -16.87 8.02 -22.92
N LEU A 153 -17.64 7.04 -23.36
CA LEU A 153 -18.85 7.27 -24.18
C LEU A 153 -19.94 8.00 -23.39
N GLU A 154 -20.06 7.78 -22.09
CA GLU A 154 -20.94 8.55 -21.20
C GLU A 154 -20.44 10.00 -21.01
N LYS A 155 -19.15 10.22 -20.72
CA LYS A 155 -18.54 11.56 -20.70
C LYS A 155 -18.78 12.30 -22.03
N LEU A 156 -18.60 11.65 -23.19
CA LEU A 156 -18.91 12.21 -24.50
C LEU A 156 -20.40 12.62 -24.65
N ARG A 157 -21.31 11.80 -24.12
CA ARG A 157 -22.75 12.13 -24.11
C ARG A 157 -23.05 13.32 -23.21
N CYS A 158 -22.42 13.42 -22.04
CA CYS A 158 -22.53 14.59 -21.15
C CYS A 158 -21.99 15.86 -21.81
N PHE A 159 -20.78 15.82 -22.39
CA PHE A 159 -20.19 16.96 -23.09
C PHE A 159 -21.04 17.46 -24.26
N ARG A 160 -21.75 16.57 -24.96
CA ARG A 160 -22.71 16.94 -26.02
C ARG A 160 -24.01 17.57 -25.52
N ASN A 161 -24.37 17.37 -24.26
CA ASN A 161 -25.63 17.85 -23.68
C ASN A 161 -25.51 19.23 -23.01
N TYR A 162 -24.29 19.71 -22.70
CA TYR A 162 -24.12 21.03 -22.06
C TYR A 162 -24.63 22.15 -22.96
N ILE A 163 -25.59 22.93 -22.46
CA ILE A 163 -26.14 24.06 -23.21
C ILE A 163 -25.24 25.29 -23.01
N SER A 164 -24.92 25.62 -21.76
CA SER A 164 -24.06 26.77 -21.43
C SER A 164 -22.62 26.57 -21.91
N ASN A 165 -21.98 27.66 -22.33
CA ASN A 165 -20.55 27.64 -22.65
C ASN A 165 -19.69 27.62 -21.38
N ASP A 166 -20.12 28.30 -20.32
CA ASP A 166 -19.36 28.41 -19.07
C ASP A 166 -19.35 27.07 -18.31
N GLU A 167 -20.46 26.33 -18.36
CA GLU A 167 -20.59 24.97 -17.84
C GLU A 167 -19.68 23.99 -18.61
N PHE A 168 -19.67 24.09 -19.94
CA PHE A 168 -18.76 23.31 -20.79
C PHE A 168 -17.29 23.63 -20.46
N VAL A 169 -16.91 24.90 -20.38
CA VAL A 169 -15.54 25.35 -20.03
C VAL A 169 -15.13 24.87 -18.64
N LEU A 170 -16.02 24.94 -17.65
CA LEU A 170 -15.77 24.41 -16.31
C LEU A 170 -15.48 22.90 -16.36
N LYS A 171 -16.30 22.14 -17.09
CA LYS A 171 -16.14 20.68 -17.23
C LYS A 171 -14.92 20.27 -18.05
N VAL A 172 -14.47 21.09 -19.01
CA VAL A 172 -13.16 20.88 -19.67
C VAL A 172 -12.01 21.15 -18.69
N ASN A 173 -12.07 22.18 -17.84
CA ASN A 173 -11.05 22.41 -16.82
C ASN A 173 -10.98 21.26 -15.80
N GLU A 174 -12.12 20.77 -15.32
CA GLU A 174 -12.18 19.58 -14.46
C GLU A 174 -11.50 18.38 -15.12
N ALA A 175 -11.77 18.12 -16.40
CA ALA A 175 -11.16 17.01 -17.13
C ALA A 175 -9.66 17.19 -17.46
N VAL A 176 -9.15 18.44 -17.51
CA VAL A 176 -7.70 18.71 -17.55
C VAL A 176 -7.05 18.39 -16.20
N ASP A 177 -7.72 18.72 -15.09
CA ASP A 177 -7.21 18.46 -13.75
C ASP A 177 -7.28 16.96 -13.38
N GLU A 178 -8.34 16.24 -13.82
CA GLU A 178 -8.39 14.76 -13.79
C GLU A 178 -7.17 14.15 -14.54
N LEU A 179 -6.84 14.67 -15.73
CA LEU A 179 -5.74 14.14 -16.55
C LEU A 179 -4.37 14.44 -15.93
N LEU A 180 -4.17 15.63 -15.34
CA LEU A 180 -2.93 15.97 -14.62
C LEU A 180 -2.72 15.05 -13.41
N GLN A 181 -3.74 14.87 -12.56
CA GLN A 181 -3.68 13.97 -11.41
C GLN A 181 -3.39 12.52 -11.81
N TRP A 182 -3.99 12.04 -12.90
CA TRP A 182 -3.70 10.71 -13.45
C TRP A 182 -2.28 10.62 -14.02
N LEU A 183 -1.82 11.64 -14.75
CA LEU A 183 -0.48 11.65 -15.33
C LEU A 183 0.59 11.55 -14.23
N ASP A 184 0.45 12.34 -13.17
CA ASP A 184 1.35 12.32 -12.02
C ASP A 184 1.25 10.98 -11.26
N LYS A 185 0.04 10.44 -11.03
CA LYS A 185 -0.15 9.12 -10.40
C LYS A 185 0.56 7.98 -11.14
N ILE A 186 0.42 7.89 -12.47
CA ILE A 186 1.09 6.82 -13.25
C ILE A 186 2.60 7.10 -13.35
N ASN A 187 3.01 8.36 -13.44
CA ASN A 187 4.43 8.75 -13.42
C ASN A 187 5.12 8.35 -12.11
N ASP A 188 4.48 8.62 -10.97
CA ASP A 188 5.01 8.22 -9.65
C ASP A 188 4.98 6.71 -9.47
N GLY A 189 3.94 6.02 -9.95
CA GLY A 189 3.88 4.56 -10.00
C GLY A 189 5.06 3.95 -10.75
N VAL A 190 5.29 4.36 -12.00
CA VAL A 190 6.44 3.92 -12.81
C VAL A 190 7.77 4.29 -12.14
N SER A 191 7.90 5.49 -11.56
CA SER A 191 9.12 5.93 -10.88
C SER A 191 9.44 5.06 -9.65
N ILE A 192 8.44 4.76 -8.81
CA ILE A 192 8.58 3.87 -7.65
C ILE A 192 9.05 2.48 -8.10
N GLN A 193 8.41 1.91 -9.12
CA GLN A 193 8.82 0.61 -9.66
C GLN A 193 10.28 0.64 -10.15
N LEU A 194 10.68 1.67 -10.91
CA LEU A 194 12.06 1.80 -11.39
C LEU A 194 13.09 1.88 -10.26
N THR A 195 12.78 2.52 -9.12
CA THR A 195 13.70 2.54 -7.96
C THR A 195 13.89 1.17 -7.31
N ALA A 196 12.95 0.22 -7.47
CA ALA A 196 13.13 -1.14 -6.96
C ALA A 196 14.24 -1.90 -7.72
N TYR A 197 14.33 -1.71 -9.04
CA TYR A 197 15.29 -2.40 -9.91
C TYR A 197 16.62 -1.66 -10.08
N ILE A 198 16.61 -0.33 -9.95
CA ILE A 198 17.78 0.52 -10.15
C ILE A 198 18.35 0.93 -8.79
N ASN A 199 19.39 0.22 -8.34
CA ASN A 199 20.12 0.61 -7.14
C ASN A 199 21.04 1.81 -7.47
N MET A 200 20.47 3.01 -7.37
CA MET A 200 21.25 4.24 -7.36
C MET A 200 22.03 4.34 -6.06
N ASN A 201 23.20 3.69 -6.01
CA ASN A 201 24.20 3.96 -4.98
C ASN A 201 24.73 5.38 -5.21
N VAL A 202 24.02 6.37 -4.67
CA VAL A 202 24.57 7.68 -4.33
C VAL A 202 25.74 7.39 -3.38
N PRO A 203 26.99 7.75 -3.72
CA PRO A 203 28.11 7.39 -2.88
C PRO A 203 27.97 8.01 -1.50
N HIS A 204 27.82 7.19 -0.45
CA HIS A 204 27.89 7.67 0.93
C HIS A 204 29.22 8.38 1.13
N LEU A 205 29.16 9.69 1.37
CA LEU A 205 30.32 10.53 1.66
C LEU A 205 30.78 10.28 3.09
N THR A 206 31.47 9.16 3.30
CA THR A 206 32.02 8.71 4.60
C THR A 206 33.31 9.45 5.00
N GLY A 207 33.60 10.59 4.37
CA GLY A 207 34.75 11.44 4.66
C GLY A 207 34.30 12.82 5.15
N ASP A 208 34.97 13.30 6.20
CA ASP A 208 34.69 14.60 6.83
C ASP A 208 34.83 15.76 5.84
N LEU A 209 33.69 16.39 5.54
CA LEU A 209 33.56 17.51 4.61
C LEU A 209 33.74 18.89 5.29
N THR A 210 34.09 18.93 6.58
CA THR A 210 34.35 20.17 7.33
C THR A 210 35.78 20.69 7.19
N LYS A 211 36.70 19.92 6.58
CA LYS A 211 37.85 20.52 5.87
C LYS A 211 37.28 21.39 4.76
N THR A 212 37.21 22.70 5.01
CA THR A 212 36.67 23.65 4.04
C THR A 212 37.42 23.53 2.72
N LEU A 213 36.70 23.68 1.60
CA LEU A 213 37.31 23.65 0.26
C LEU A 213 38.48 24.65 0.15
N GLN A 214 38.40 25.75 0.90
CA GLN A 214 39.47 26.72 1.05
C GLN A 214 40.70 26.16 1.80
N GLN A 215 40.55 25.51 2.96
CA GLN A 215 41.68 24.84 3.63
C GLN A 215 42.32 23.75 2.76
N ILE A 216 41.54 23.00 1.98
CA ILE A 216 42.09 22.00 1.05
C ILE A 216 42.89 22.67 -0.07
N VAL A 217 42.40 23.81 -0.60
CA VAL A 217 43.12 24.63 -1.58
C VAL A 217 44.40 25.25 -0.97
N GLU A 218 44.36 25.70 0.28
CA GLU A 218 45.51 26.27 1.00
C GLU A 218 46.57 25.19 1.32
N GLU A 219 46.16 24.00 1.78
CA GLU A 219 47.05 22.83 1.95
C GLU A 219 47.70 22.43 0.62
N LEU A 220 46.92 22.30 -0.47
CA LEU A 220 47.45 21.97 -1.80
C LEU A 220 48.37 23.05 -2.35
N HIS A 221 48.07 24.34 -2.14
CA HIS A 221 48.92 25.46 -2.51
C HIS A 221 50.21 25.54 -1.67
N SER A 222 50.20 25.05 -0.42
CA SER A 222 51.41 24.95 0.41
C SER A 222 52.31 23.76 0.04
N SER A 223 51.87 22.86 -0.86
CA SER A 223 52.66 21.70 -1.28
C SER A 223 53.36 21.93 -2.62
N ASP A 224 54.70 21.95 -2.60
CA ASP A 224 55.55 21.93 -3.81
C ASP A 224 55.53 20.58 -4.56
N THR A 225 54.49 19.75 -4.34
CA THR A 225 54.40 18.43 -4.96
C THR A 225 53.77 18.54 -6.36
N PRO A 226 54.35 17.91 -7.40
CA PRO A 226 53.71 17.86 -8.72
C PRO A 226 52.31 17.21 -8.70
N SER A 227 52.08 16.29 -7.76
CA SER A 227 50.75 15.70 -7.51
C SER A 227 49.76 16.75 -7.00
N GLY A 228 50.14 17.57 -6.02
CA GLY A 228 49.28 18.62 -5.47
C GLY A 228 48.96 19.69 -6.51
N HIS A 229 49.93 20.07 -7.35
CA HIS A 229 49.71 20.98 -8.47
C HIS A 229 48.73 20.42 -9.51
N LYS A 230 48.87 19.16 -9.93
CA LYS A 230 47.91 18.51 -10.85
C LYS A 230 46.52 18.37 -10.23
N MET A 231 46.44 17.97 -8.96
CA MET A 231 45.18 17.84 -8.23
C MET A 231 44.48 19.20 -8.08
N LEU A 232 45.23 20.29 -7.91
CA LEU A 232 44.71 21.66 -7.83
C LEU A 232 44.34 22.23 -9.21
N GLU A 233 44.97 21.81 -10.30
CA GLU A 233 44.52 22.10 -11.67
C GLU A 233 43.20 21.36 -11.98
N GLU A 234 43.11 20.07 -11.65
CA GLU A 234 41.87 19.31 -11.73
C GLU A 234 40.77 19.95 -10.87
N LEU A 235 41.08 20.36 -9.63
CA LEU A 235 40.14 21.07 -8.76
C LEU A 235 39.72 22.44 -9.32
N LYS A 236 40.62 23.18 -9.98
CA LYS A 236 40.28 24.44 -10.67
C LYS A 236 39.39 24.22 -11.89
N ASN A 237 39.61 23.15 -12.65
CA ASN A 237 38.75 22.80 -13.79
C ASN A 237 37.38 22.29 -13.32
N LYS A 238 37.32 21.48 -12.26
CA LYS A 238 36.09 21.10 -11.53
C LYS A 238 35.39 22.33 -10.94
N GLY A 239 36.14 23.31 -10.45
CA GLY A 239 35.64 24.60 -9.96
C GLY A 239 35.06 25.48 -11.06
N LYS A 240 35.55 25.38 -12.30
CA LYS A 240 34.95 26.01 -13.48
C LYS A 240 33.65 25.30 -13.90
N GLU A 241 33.61 23.96 -13.91
CA GLU A 241 32.38 23.17 -14.12
C GLU A 241 31.32 23.46 -13.05
N LEU A 242 31.73 23.56 -11.78
CA LEU A 242 30.83 23.94 -10.69
C LEU A 242 30.44 25.41 -10.79
N GLY A 243 31.33 26.29 -11.24
CA GLY A 243 31.03 27.70 -11.53
C GLY A 243 30.02 27.88 -12.66
N THR A 244 30.02 27.02 -13.71
CA THR A 244 28.94 27.01 -14.71
C THR A 244 27.62 26.47 -14.13
N MET A 245 27.65 25.44 -13.28
CA MET A 245 26.44 24.98 -12.57
C MET A 245 25.90 25.98 -11.52
N ILE A 246 26.76 26.80 -10.91
CA ILE A 246 26.33 27.84 -9.96
C ILE A 246 25.80 29.07 -10.72
N ARG A 247 26.31 29.37 -11.92
CA ARG A 247 25.71 30.38 -12.81
C ARG A 247 24.28 30.05 -13.23
N SER A 248 23.87 28.78 -13.25
CA SER A 248 22.46 28.39 -13.44
C SER A 248 21.61 28.37 -12.14
N THR A 249 22.20 28.54 -10.95
CA THR A 249 21.44 28.65 -9.69
C THR A 249 20.88 30.06 -9.44
N ALA A 250 19.84 30.43 -10.20
CA ALA A 250 18.96 31.58 -9.89
C ALA A 250 18.10 31.39 -8.60
N GLY A 251 18.47 30.45 -7.72
CA GLY A 251 17.72 30.08 -6.52
C GLY A 251 17.71 31.17 -5.46
N HIS A 252 18.86 31.77 -5.14
CA HIS A 252 18.96 32.74 -4.04
C HIS A 252 18.23 34.07 -4.34
N SER A 253 18.19 34.53 -5.61
CA SER A 253 17.39 35.70 -5.99
C SER A 253 15.88 35.40 -5.88
N LEU A 254 15.45 34.18 -6.20
CA LEU A 254 14.07 33.73 -6.02
C LEU A 254 13.70 33.54 -4.54
N GLU A 255 14.62 33.03 -3.71
CA GLU A 255 14.44 32.90 -2.25
C GLU A 255 14.29 34.28 -1.59
N ILE A 256 15.20 35.22 -1.88
CA ILE A 256 15.13 36.62 -1.46
C ILE A 256 13.78 37.24 -1.86
N SER A 257 13.36 37.08 -3.11
CA SER A 257 12.08 37.60 -3.60
C SER A 257 10.87 37.02 -2.83
N LYS A 258 10.83 35.70 -2.63
CA LYS A 258 9.75 35.03 -1.87
C LYS A 258 9.77 35.34 -0.36
N VAL A 259 10.92 35.70 0.21
CA VAL A 259 11.01 36.19 1.59
C VAL A 259 10.46 37.61 1.70
N VAL A 260 10.83 38.51 0.78
CA VAL A 260 10.27 39.88 0.69
C VAL A 260 8.75 39.84 0.48
N GLU A 261 8.25 39.01 -0.43
CA GLU A 261 6.82 38.83 -0.66
C GLU A 261 6.06 38.42 0.62
N LYS A 262 6.61 37.45 1.38
CA LYS A 262 6.03 37.03 2.66
C LYS A 262 6.10 38.11 3.74
N ILE A 263 7.15 38.92 3.78
CA ILE A 263 7.26 40.08 4.68
C ILE A 263 6.14 41.08 4.36
N ASN A 264 5.96 41.46 3.08
CA ASN A 264 4.93 42.40 2.66
C ASN A 264 3.50 41.91 3.03
N ILE A 265 3.20 40.62 2.80
CA ILE A 265 1.91 40.02 3.16
C ILE A 265 1.68 40.02 4.68
N LEU A 266 2.74 39.82 5.48
CA LEU A 266 2.66 39.94 6.95
C LEU A 266 2.46 41.39 7.39
N GLU A 267 3.12 42.37 6.76
CA GLU A 267 2.90 43.79 7.05
C GLU A 267 1.45 44.21 6.77
N GLU A 268 0.89 43.84 5.62
CA GLU A 268 -0.53 44.11 5.31
C GLU A 268 -1.49 43.43 6.29
N ARG A 269 -1.14 42.26 6.83
CA ARG A 269 -1.95 41.55 7.82
C ARG A 269 -1.83 42.17 9.20
N ILE A 270 -0.64 42.61 9.61
CA ILE A 270 -0.40 43.36 10.85
C ILE A 270 -1.16 44.68 10.79
N LYS A 271 -1.01 45.45 9.72
CA LYS A 271 -1.65 46.76 9.48
C LYS A 271 -3.17 46.69 9.54
N ARG A 272 -3.78 45.64 9.00
CA ARG A 272 -5.23 45.38 9.13
C ARG A 272 -5.70 45.10 10.55
N LEU A 273 -4.80 44.68 11.44
CA LEU A 273 -5.07 44.32 12.83
C LEU A 273 -4.51 45.35 13.84
N GLU A 274 -3.96 46.48 13.40
CA GLU A 274 -3.38 47.51 14.30
C GLU A 274 -4.41 48.20 15.22
N GLY A 275 -5.71 48.03 14.97
CA GLY A 275 -6.78 48.39 15.91
C GLY A 275 -6.81 47.50 17.16
N GLU A 276 -6.41 46.24 17.04
CA GLU A 276 -6.46 45.22 18.10
C GLU A 276 -5.14 45.16 18.89
N LYS A 277 -4.77 46.27 19.54
CA LYS A 277 -3.45 46.48 20.14
C LYS A 277 -3.02 45.47 21.21
N THR A 278 -3.93 44.65 21.73
CA THR A 278 -3.68 43.59 22.72
C THR A 278 -3.85 42.17 22.17
N SER A 279 -4.11 42.00 20.87
CA SER A 279 -4.32 40.69 20.24
C SER A 279 -3.00 39.91 20.13
N ALA A 280 -2.95 38.73 20.78
CA ALA A 280 -1.78 37.84 20.73
C ALA A 280 -1.41 37.44 19.28
N ALA A 281 -2.39 37.37 18.38
CA ALA A 281 -2.17 37.14 16.97
C ALA A 281 -1.32 38.25 16.30
N VAL A 282 -1.48 39.51 16.72
CA VAL A 282 -0.66 40.64 16.20
C VAL A 282 0.78 40.51 16.67
N MET A 283 1.02 40.09 17.92
CA MET A 283 2.37 39.82 18.42
C MET A 283 3.02 38.65 17.68
N ALA A 284 2.31 37.52 17.51
CA ALA A 284 2.81 36.37 16.78
C ALA A 284 3.15 36.71 15.31
N LEU A 285 2.33 37.53 14.63
CA LEU A 285 2.60 38.01 13.28
C LEU A 285 3.83 38.94 13.23
N LYS A 286 4.03 39.82 14.21
CA LYS A 286 5.21 40.69 14.32
C LYS A 286 6.50 39.89 14.52
N HIS A 287 6.51 38.94 15.44
CA HIS A 287 7.68 38.06 15.66
C HIS A 287 7.99 37.24 14.40
N LYS A 288 6.97 36.76 13.68
CA LYS A 288 7.14 36.05 12.41
C LYS A 288 7.66 36.94 11.27
N LYS A 289 7.34 38.24 11.28
CA LYS A 289 7.92 39.23 10.35
C LYS A 289 9.41 39.44 10.65
N GLU A 290 9.74 39.73 11.91
CA GLU A 290 11.11 39.98 12.37
C GLU A 290 12.07 38.81 12.07
N TYR A 291 11.59 37.56 12.23
CA TYR A 291 12.33 36.36 11.83
C TYR A 291 12.65 36.33 10.33
N LEU A 292 11.69 36.69 9.47
CA LEU A 292 11.89 36.72 8.02
C LEU A 292 12.80 37.87 7.57
N GLU A 293 12.75 39.02 8.25
CA GLU A 293 13.68 40.13 8.03
C GLU A 293 15.13 39.70 8.33
N LYS A 294 15.38 39.05 9.48
CA LYS A 294 16.70 38.48 9.81
C LYS A 294 17.17 37.41 8.81
N ARG A 295 16.25 36.61 8.26
CA ARG A 295 16.57 35.65 7.19
C ARG A 295 16.90 36.34 5.87
N LEU A 296 16.23 37.45 5.54
CA LEU A 296 16.51 38.26 4.36
C LEU A 296 17.93 38.84 4.41
N ASP A 297 18.30 39.46 5.53
CA ASP A 297 19.65 40.00 5.77
C ASP A 297 20.73 38.91 5.59
N SER A 298 20.50 37.70 6.12
CA SER A 298 21.40 36.56 5.96
C SER A 298 21.63 36.18 4.49
N LEU A 299 20.57 36.16 3.68
CA LEU A 299 20.63 35.83 2.25
C LEU A 299 21.30 36.95 1.43
N GLU A 300 21.06 38.21 1.76
CA GLU A 300 21.68 39.37 1.10
C GLU A 300 23.19 39.46 1.41
N ASN A 301 23.59 39.13 2.64
CA ASN A 301 25.00 38.98 3.02
C ASN A 301 25.67 37.84 2.26
N LEU A 302 25.04 36.65 2.17
CA LEU A 302 25.57 35.52 1.41
C LEU A 302 25.75 35.85 -0.09
N LYS A 303 24.74 36.48 -0.71
CA LYS A 303 24.78 37.02 -2.08
C LYS A 303 25.93 38.03 -2.27
N THR A 304 26.19 38.88 -1.29
CA THR A 304 27.29 39.86 -1.32
C THR A 304 28.65 39.18 -1.20
N THR A 305 28.81 38.18 -0.33
CA THR A 305 30.03 37.38 -0.21
C THR A 305 30.34 36.61 -1.50
N LEU A 306 29.35 35.97 -2.12
CA LEU A 306 29.52 35.31 -3.43
C LEU A 306 29.96 36.29 -4.52
N LYS A 307 29.38 37.50 -4.57
CA LYS A 307 29.80 38.55 -5.50
C LYS A 307 31.24 39.01 -5.26
N ASN A 308 31.67 39.11 -4.00
CA ASN A 308 33.05 39.47 -3.65
C ASN A 308 34.04 38.36 -4.04
N ILE A 309 33.68 37.09 -3.87
CA ILE A 309 34.49 35.94 -4.34
C ILE A 309 34.62 35.97 -5.87
N HIS A 310 33.53 36.23 -6.61
CA HIS A 310 33.58 36.38 -8.07
C HIS A 310 34.53 37.52 -8.51
N ASN A 311 34.42 38.70 -7.87
CA ASN A 311 35.31 39.84 -8.13
C ASN A 311 36.80 39.55 -7.81
N MET A 312 37.09 38.58 -6.94
CA MET A 312 38.47 38.13 -6.64
C MET A 312 38.99 37.07 -7.64
N VAL A 313 38.11 36.40 -8.38
CA VAL A 313 38.46 35.35 -9.35
C VAL A 313 38.63 35.89 -10.78
N ASP A 314 38.04 37.05 -11.10
CA ASP A 314 38.07 37.67 -12.44
C ASP A 314 39.41 38.33 -12.80
N PHE A 315 40.49 37.55 -12.78
CA PHE A 315 41.77 37.95 -13.34
C PHE A 315 41.81 37.66 -14.85
N LYS A 316 41.17 38.56 -15.63
CA LYS A 316 41.17 38.65 -17.11
C LYS A 316 41.28 37.32 -17.88
N LEU A 317 40.14 36.77 -18.25
CA LEU A 317 40.03 35.76 -19.31
C LEU A 317 39.21 36.35 -20.46
N ASP A 318 39.89 36.73 -21.55
CA ASP A 318 39.23 37.04 -22.83
C ASP A 318 38.68 35.73 -23.40
N VAL A 319 37.36 35.54 -23.29
CA VAL A 319 36.60 34.47 -23.92
C VAL A 319 35.41 35.12 -24.63
N SER A 320 35.26 34.86 -25.93
CA SER A 320 34.22 35.45 -26.77
C SER A 320 32.82 34.98 -26.36
N GLU A 321 31.87 35.90 -26.30
CA GLU A 321 30.50 35.66 -25.83
C GLU A 321 29.68 34.73 -26.76
N GLU A 322 30.18 34.43 -27.96
CA GLU A 322 29.47 33.68 -29.02
C GLU A 322 29.35 32.15 -28.75
N ASP A 323 30.14 31.58 -27.84
CA ASP A 323 30.09 30.14 -27.50
C ASP A 323 29.20 29.82 -26.27
N LEU A 324 28.56 30.82 -25.63
CA LEU A 324 27.63 30.58 -24.52
C LEU A 324 26.21 30.29 -25.06
N CYS A 325 25.80 29.04 -25.04
CA CYS A 325 24.46 28.62 -25.49
C CYS A 325 23.34 29.21 -24.59
N THR A 326 22.70 30.27 -25.06
CA THR A 326 21.55 30.93 -24.39
C THR A 326 20.23 30.24 -24.76
N CYS A 327 20.00 29.04 -24.24
CA CYS A 327 18.71 28.36 -24.35
C CYS A 327 17.70 28.91 -23.31
N GLU A 328 16.94 29.94 -23.72
CA GLU A 328 15.96 30.63 -22.85
C GLU A 328 14.80 29.74 -22.36
N ASP A 329 14.56 28.59 -23.00
CA ASP A 329 13.48 27.65 -22.61
C ASP A 329 13.65 27.04 -21.20
N PHE A 330 14.86 27.05 -20.64
CA PHE A 330 15.16 26.45 -19.34
C PHE A 330 14.39 27.11 -18.16
N TYR A 331 13.83 28.31 -18.35
CA TYR A 331 13.08 29.01 -17.30
C TYR A 331 11.70 28.40 -16.98
N GLN A 332 11.14 27.56 -17.86
CA GLN A 332 9.80 26.97 -17.67
C GLN A 332 9.82 25.65 -16.86
N LEU A 333 10.95 24.94 -16.81
CA LEU A 333 11.04 23.63 -16.15
C LEU A 333 11.27 23.76 -14.65
N ARG A 334 10.19 23.68 -13.84
CA ARG A 334 10.25 23.79 -12.38
C ARG A 334 9.35 22.80 -11.63
N ILE A 335 9.96 21.71 -11.17
CA ILE A 335 9.37 20.69 -10.28
C ILE A 335 8.67 21.30 -9.04
N PHE A 336 9.14 22.44 -8.53
CA PHE A 336 8.58 23.10 -7.33
C PHE A 336 7.53 24.19 -7.61
N ASN A 337 6.94 24.22 -8.81
CA ASN A 337 6.11 25.35 -9.25
C ASN A 337 4.70 24.96 -9.74
N HIS A 338 4.29 23.69 -9.53
CA HIS A 338 2.92 23.22 -9.81
C HIS A 338 1.87 23.96 -8.95
N PHE A 339 0.73 24.27 -9.55
CA PHE A 339 -0.46 24.84 -8.89
C PHE A 339 -1.30 23.79 -8.15
N LEU A 340 -0.66 22.75 -7.60
CA LEU A 340 -1.34 21.75 -6.76
C LEU A 340 -2.06 22.42 -5.57
N PRO A 341 -3.22 21.89 -5.14
CA PRO A 341 -3.84 22.23 -3.86
C PRO A 341 -2.82 22.16 -2.71
N PRO A 342 -2.97 22.98 -1.64
CA PRO A 342 -2.02 23.01 -0.54
C PRO A 342 -1.74 21.62 0.06
N GLU A 343 -2.80 20.83 0.23
CA GLU A 343 -2.80 19.47 0.78
C GLU A 343 -2.05 18.48 -0.13
N GLU A 344 -2.35 18.46 -1.43
CA GLU A 344 -1.65 17.63 -2.42
C GLU A 344 -0.15 17.96 -2.50
N ARG A 345 0.20 19.25 -2.47
CA ARG A 345 1.61 19.68 -2.45
C ARG A 345 2.31 19.31 -1.14
N GLU A 346 1.63 19.42 0.00
CA GLU A 346 2.18 19.04 1.30
C GLU A 346 2.38 17.52 1.39
N ARG A 347 1.44 16.74 0.87
CA ARG A 347 1.59 15.29 0.65
C ARG A 347 2.78 14.98 -0.25
N LEU A 348 2.83 15.52 -1.47
CA LEU A 348 3.86 15.18 -2.46
C LEU A 348 5.27 15.59 -2.00
N VAL A 349 5.40 16.71 -1.28
CA VAL A 349 6.64 17.07 -0.58
C VAL A 349 6.97 16.07 0.54
N THR A 350 5.99 15.67 1.36
CA THR A 350 6.19 14.66 2.42
C THR A 350 6.62 13.31 1.86
N GLU A 351 6.02 12.88 0.74
CA GLU A 351 6.27 11.60 0.08
C GLU A 351 7.63 11.60 -0.62
N LEU A 352 8.04 12.71 -1.27
CA LEU A 352 9.42 12.93 -1.73
C LEU A 352 10.44 12.96 -0.58
N CYS A 353 10.15 13.64 0.54
CA CYS A 353 11.03 13.65 1.71
C CYS A 353 11.18 12.26 2.34
N TYR A 354 10.12 11.45 2.33
CA TYR A 354 10.14 10.06 2.79
C TYR A 354 11.00 9.17 1.87
N LEU A 355 10.77 9.23 0.55
CA LEU A 355 11.55 8.49 -0.45
C LEU A 355 13.03 8.91 -0.44
N TRP A 356 13.33 10.21 -0.26
CA TRP A 356 14.69 10.73 -0.12
C TRP A 356 15.36 10.20 1.16
N ASN A 357 14.66 10.20 2.30
CA ASN A 357 15.18 9.61 3.53
C ASN A 357 15.49 8.11 3.36
N LEU A 358 14.58 7.36 2.73
CA LEU A 358 14.77 5.94 2.41
C LEU A 358 16.00 5.71 1.50
N ALA A 359 16.15 6.50 0.44
CA ALA A 359 17.26 6.38 -0.51
C ALA A 359 18.62 6.81 0.06
N VAL A 360 18.66 7.71 1.05
CA VAL A 360 19.91 8.26 1.60
C VAL A 360 20.31 7.61 2.94
N PHE A 361 19.37 7.04 3.70
CA PHE A 361 19.62 6.48 5.03
C PHE A 361 19.05 5.06 5.27
N GLY A 362 18.27 4.51 4.33
CA GLY A 362 17.62 3.20 4.46
C GLY A 362 16.51 3.17 5.52
N ASP A 363 16.08 1.96 5.90
CA ASP A 363 14.98 1.70 6.87
C ASP A 363 15.23 2.23 8.30
N CYS A 364 16.38 2.85 8.57
CA CYS A 364 16.87 3.15 9.92
C CYS A 364 16.72 4.62 10.36
N SER A 365 16.25 5.55 9.53
CA SER A 365 16.17 6.98 9.91
C SER A 365 14.76 7.48 10.19
N HIS A 366 14.37 7.50 11.47
CA HIS A 366 13.24 8.31 11.96
C HIS A 366 13.58 9.81 12.09
N LYS A 367 14.66 10.30 11.48
CA LYS A 367 15.10 11.70 11.59
C LYS A 367 14.45 12.58 10.51
N SER A 368 13.82 13.66 10.96
CA SER A 368 13.30 14.71 10.08
C SER A 368 14.43 15.42 9.35
N ILE A 369 14.20 15.81 8.09
CA ILE A 369 15.12 16.68 7.33
C ILE A 369 15.44 17.99 8.08
N ILE A 370 14.53 18.48 8.93
CA ILE A 370 14.79 19.65 9.79
C ILE A 370 15.91 19.36 10.80
N SER A 371 15.96 18.15 11.38
CA SER A 371 17.02 17.72 12.32
C SER A 371 18.37 17.47 11.64
N ILE A 372 18.41 17.41 10.30
CA ILE A 372 19.62 17.18 9.49
C ILE A 372 20.14 18.51 8.91
N LEU A 373 19.25 19.49 8.72
CA LEU A 373 19.59 20.84 8.26
C LEU A 373 19.80 21.85 9.41
N SER A 374 19.32 21.57 10.62
CA SER A 374 19.87 22.16 11.84
C SER A 374 21.32 21.67 12.03
N ALA A 375 22.27 22.57 12.23
CA ALA A 375 23.69 22.24 12.32
C ALA A 375 23.97 21.19 13.41
N ALA A 376 24.84 20.22 13.10
CA ALA A 376 25.16 19.13 14.02
C ALA A 376 25.84 19.64 15.30
N ASP A 377 25.22 19.36 16.44
CA ASP A 377 25.74 19.45 17.82
C ASP A 377 26.44 20.74 18.28
N ILE A 378 26.31 21.85 17.56
CA ILE A 378 26.32 23.16 18.21
C ILE A 378 24.97 23.31 18.93
N LYS A 379 24.93 22.87 20.19
CA LYS A 379 23.87 23.26 21.12
C LYS A 379 23.99 24.76 21.37
N GLU A 380 23.29 25.56 20.57
CA GLU A 380 23.17 27.00 20.79
C GLU A 380 22.50 27.21 22.16
N GLU A 381 23.29 27.70 23.12
CA GLU A 381 22.81 28.05 24.46
C GLU A 381 22.14 29.43 24.40
N TYR A 382 20.82 29.44 24.41
CA TYR A 382 19.98 30.62 24.59
C TYR A 382 19.80 30.93 26.08
N THR A 383 19.26 32.09 26.42
CA THR A 383 18.93 32.43 27.82
C THR A 383 17.67 33.29 27.87
N ASP A 384 16.78 32.98 28.80
CA ASP A 384 15.60 33.79 29.14
C ASP A 384 15.40 33.87 30.66
N ASP A 385 14.23 34.33 31.11
CA ASP A 385 13.92 34.59 32.53
C ASP A 385 14.00 33.33 33.42
N LEU A 386 13.96 32.12 32.85
CA LEU A 386 14.17 30.85 33.57
C LEU A 386 15.64 30.40 33.60
N GLY A 387 16.53 31.03 32.84
CA GLY A 387 17.96 30.74 32.76
C GLY A 387 18.42 30.27 31.38
N THR A 388 19.57 29.61 31.34
CA THR A 388 20.23 29.15 30.11
C THR A 388 19.68 27.80 29.64
N TYR A 389 19.34 27.70 28.36
CA TYR A 389 18.75 26.51 27.75
C TYR A 389 19.28 26.27 26.33
N TYR A 390 19.25 25.02 25.87
CA TYR A 390 19.37 24.67 24.46
C TYR A 390 18.06 24.03 23.95
N ILE A 391 17.89 23.95 22.63
CA ILE A 391 16.75 23.24 22.01
C ILE A 391 17.19 21.83 21.62
N ASP A 392 16.45 20.80 22.03
CA ASP A 392 16.79 19.40 21.70
C ASP A 392 16.23 18.93 20.34
N GLU A 393 16.57 17.69 19.94
CA GLU A 393 16.10 17.09 18.68
C GLU A 393 14.57 16.82 18.65
N HIS A 394 13.85 17.12 19.74
CA HIS A 394 12.41 17.05 19.88
C HIS A 394 11.76 18.45 20.00
N SER A 395 12.52 19.51 19.72
CA SER A 395 12.11 20.93 19.84
C SER A 395 11.73 21.39 21.25
N ARG A 396 12.19 20.70 22.30
CA ARG A 396 11.96 21.10 23.70
C ARG A 396 13.06 22.06 24.17
N LYS A 397 12.70 23.02 25.03
CA LYS A 397 13.69 23.83 25.77
C LYS A 397 14.27 23.00 26.92
N ILE A 398 15.54 22.65 26.84
CA ILE A 398 16.27 21.94 27.88
C ILE A 398 17.17 22.92 28.63
N TYR A 399 16.74 23.28 29.83
CA TYR A 399 17.42 24.20 30.74
C TYR A 399 18.51 23.49 31.53
N LYS A 400 19.58 24.23 31.84
CA LYS A 400 20.72 23.77 32.63
C LYS A 400 21.03 24.79 33.73
N ILE A 401 20.78 24.41 34.98
CA ILE A 401 21.09 25.25 36.14
C ILE A 401 22.60 25.14 36.42
N PRO A 402 23.32 26.25 36.68
CA PRO A 402 24.71 26.20 37.13
C PRO A 402 24.87 25.33 38.38
N ASP A 403 25.96 24.56 38.43
CA ASP A 403 26.31 23.60 39.49
C ASP A 403 25.35 22.42 39.69
N ASP A 404 24.28 22.28 38.88
CA ASP A 404 23.48 21.06 38.79
C ASP A 404 23.88 20.19 37.58
N VAL A 405 23.75 18.87 37.74
CA VAL A 405 23.92 17.86 36.68
C VAL A 405 22.55 17.53 36.04
N THR A 406 21.47 17.85 36.73
CA THR A 406 20.08 17.63 36.32
C THR A 406 19.72 18.59 35.18
N LEU A 407 19.18 18.03 34.09
CA LEU A 407 18.56 18.81 33.02
C LEU A 407 17.10 19.09 33.36
N TYR A 408 16.59 20.25 32.97
CA TYR A 408 15.24 20.71 33.28
C TYR A 408 14.46 21.04 32.01
N GLN A 409 13.14 20.96 32.06
CA GLN A 409 12.24 21.50 31.03
C GLN A 409 11.08 22.26 31.70
N PRO A 410 10.45 23.23 31.03
CA PRO A 410 9.32 23.96 31.59
C PRO A 410 8.06 23.08 31.61
N ASN A 411 7.29 23.14 32.71
CA ASN A 411 5.95 22.57 32.80
C ASN A 411 4.88 23.53 32.23
N GLU A 412 3.61 23.12 32.33
CA GLU A 412 2.41 23.88 31.94
C GLU A 412 2.18 25.18 32.72
N HIS A 413 2.91 25.40 33.81
CA HIS A 413 2.93 26.64 34.59
C HIS A 413 4.22 27.47 34.35
N ASN A 414 5.04 27.05 33.37
CA ASN A 414 6.34 27.64 33.04
C ASN A 414 7.35 27.58 34.21
N GLU A 415 7.21 26.58 35.08
CA GLU A 415 8.16 26.25 36.16
C GLU A 415 9.14 25.17 35.67
N LEU A 416 10.40 25.21 36.11
CA LEU A 416 11.39 24.21 35.72
C LEU A 416 11.21 22.90 36.49
N VAL A 417 10.88 21.83 35.76
CA VAL A 417 10.78 20.46 36.28
C VAL A 417 11.88 19.57 35.72
N PRO A 418 12.41 18.58 36.47
CA PRO A 418 13.46 17.69 36.00
C PRO A 418 13.08 16.92 34.73
N LEU A 419 14.05 16.76 33.82
CA LEU A 419 13.92 15.96 32.60
C LEU A 419 13.86 14.48 32.97
N THR A 420 12.67 13.87 32.84
CA THR A 420 12.36 12.50 33.31
C THR A 420 12.05 11.56 32.15
N ASP A 421 12.82 11.69 31.06
CA ASP A 421 12.78 10.80 29.91
C ASP A 421 13.23 9.39 30.27
N ASP A 422 12.65 8.38 29.60
CA ASP A 422 13.03 6.97 29.76
C ASP A 422 13.47 6.37 28.41
N SER A 423 14.04 5.17 28.42
CA SER A 423 14.61 4.54 27.22
C SER A 423 13.58 4.13 26.15
N LYS A 424 12.30 4.45 26.33
CA LYS A 424 11.20 4.20 25.40
C LYS A 424 10.35 5.45 25.12
N HIS A 425 10.32 6.43 26.01
CA HIS A 425 9.43 7.58 25.93
C HIS A 425 10.12 8.91 26.24
N ILE A 426 9.84 9.90 25.40
CA ILE A 426 10.21 11.30 25.52
C ILE A 426 8.99 12.05 26.08
N TYR A 427 9.12 12.72 27.22
CA TYR A 427 8.00 13.37 27.89
C TYR A 427 7.95 14.89 27.63
N PHE A 428 6.72 15.37 27.48
CA PHE A 428 6.30 16.75 27.26
C PHE A 428 5.27 17.12 28.34
N TYR A 429 4.87 18.39 28.40
CA TYR A 429 3.83 18.90 29.31
C TYR A 429 2.79 19.73 28.54
N ASP A 430 1.53 19.63 28.93
CA ASP A 430 0.42 20.51 28.52
C ASP A 430 -0.53 20.76 29.70
N GLU A 431 -1.67 21.43 29.48
CA GLU A 431 -2.67 21.76 30.53
C GLU A 431 -3.25 20.53 31.27
N CYS A 432 -3.09 19.32 30.73
CA CYS A 432 -3.44 18.04 31.38
C CYS A 432 -2.22 17.33 32.02
N GLY A 433 -1.06 17.98 32.04
CA GLY A 433 0.17 17.53 32.68
C GLY A 433 1.12 16.74 31.77
N ARG A 434 1.91 15.85 32.38
CA ARG A 434 3.02 15.13 31.71
C ARG A 434 2.53 14.03 30.76
N TYR A 435 2.89 14.11 29.49
CA TYR A 435 2.52 13.13 28.46
C TYR A 435 3.70 12.74 27.54
N TYR A 436 3.55 11.64 26.80
CA TYR A 436 4.38 11.32 25.62
C TYR A 436 3.47 11.05 24.42
N VAL A 437 4.02 11.04 23.20
CA VAL A 437 3.27 10.63 22.00
C VAL A 437 3.57 9.16 21.70
N ASP A 438 2.56 8.31 21.67
CA ASP A 438 2.74 6.91 21.26
C ASP A 438 3.00 6.84 19.74
N ALA A 439 4.09 6.17 19.36
CA ALA A 439 4.53 6.05 17.97
C ALA A 439 3.53 5.29 17.07
N LYS A 440 2.65 4.43 17.64
CA LYS A 440 1.67 3.65 16.87
C LYS A 440 0.37 4.41 16.60
N SER A 441 -0.26 4.91 17.66
CA SER A 441 -1.53 5.66 17.59
C SER A 441 -1.35 7.13 17.18
N ARG A 442 -0.14 7.69 17.35
CA ARG A 442 0.15 9.14 17.28
C ARG A 442 -0.66 10.00 18.26
N GLN A 443 -1.24 9.40 19.30
CA GLN A 443 -2.04 10.08 20.32
C GLN A 443 -1.19 10.39 21.57
N ARG A 444 -1.64 11.37 22.36
CA ARG A 444 -1.00 11.75 23.63
C ARG A 444 -1.36 10.73 24.72
N VAL A 445 -0.34 10.16 25.36
CA VAL A 445 -0.47 9.27 26.50
C VAL A 445 0.06 9.98 27.75
N TYR A 446 -0.85 10.31 28.65
CA TYR A 446 -0.59 11.01 29.91
C TYR A 446 -0.11 10.04 30.97
N LYS A 447 1.00 10.36 31.64
CA LYS A 447 1.65 9.49 32.63
C LYS A 447 2.47 10.31 33.63
N ALA A 448 1.94 10.48 34.85
CA ALA A 448 2.51 11.37 35.86
C ALA A 448 3.94 11.01 36.32
N HIS A 449 4.26 9.72 36.46
CA HIS A 449 5.58 9.22 36.85
C HIS A 449 5.79 7.78 36.35
N ALA A 450 6.99 7.20 36.51
CA ALA A 450 7.36 5.91 35.88
C ALA A 450 6.39 4.75 36.20
N THR A 451 5.94 4.63 37.45
CA THR A 451 4.98 3.63 37.93
C THR A 451 3.52 4.11 37.92
N ALA A 452 3.23 5.27 37.33
CA ALA A 452 1.86 5.75 37.20
C ALA A 452 1.08 4.94 36.15
N SER A 453 -0.24 4.92 36.28
CA SER A 453 -1.12 4.50 35.18
C SER A 453 -0.96 5.42 33.97
N GLU A 454 -1.17 4.86 32.78
CA GLU A 454 -1.19 5.56 31.51
C GLU A 454 -2.64 5.88 31.13
N PHE A 455 -2.89 7.12 30.69
CA PHE A 455 -4.20 7.64 30.30
C PHE A 455 -4.14 8.24 28.89
N MET A 456 -5.27 8.30 28.20
CA MET A 456 -5.40 8.84 26.85
C MET A 456 -6.64 9.73 26.80
N MET A 457 -6.54 10.88 26.13
CA MET A 457 -7.65 11.82 26.01
C MET A 457 -8.60 11.41 24.89
N ASP A 458 -9.89 11.30 25.19
CA ASP A 458 -10.94 10.98 24.21
C ASP A 458 -11.41 12.22 23.42
N SER A 459 -12.32 12.00 22.47
CA SER A 459 -12.89 13.07 21.63
C SER A 459 -13.82 14.05 22.37
N SER A 460 -14.11 13.82 23.65
CA SER A 460 -14.84 14.73 24.54
C SER A 460 -13.92 15.52 25.48
N GLY A 461 -12.62 15.24 25.48
CA GLY A 461 -11.63 15.85 26.37
C GLY A 461 -11.48 15.13 27.72
N ILE A 462 -12.00 13.91 27.86
CA ILE A 462 -11.90 13.13 29.10
C ILE A 462 -10.68 12.20 29.04
N LEU A 463 -9.89 12.17 30.11
CA LEU A 463 -8.76 11.24 30.27
C LEU A 463 -9.26 9.84 30.64
N LEU A 464 -9.32 8.95 29.64
CA LEU A 464 -9.61 7.53 29.83
C LEU A 464 -8.32 6.81 30.25
N LYS A 465 -8.39 6.03 31.32
CA LYS A 465 -7.29 5.16 31.77
C LYS A 465 -7.12 4.04 30.74
N ILE A 466 -5.94 3.88 30.16
CA ILE A 466 -5.66 2.84 29.14
C ILE A 466 -4.86 1.65 29.68
N LYS A 467 -4.06 1.86 30.74
CA LYS A 467 -3.16 0.83 31.28
C LYS A 467 -2.72 1.15 32.71
N GLU A 468 -2.52 0.11 33.51
CA GLU A 468 -2.04 0.14 34.90
C GLU A 468 -1.03 -0.99 35.13
N GLU A 469 0.00 -0.76 35.93
CA GLU A 469 0.86 -1.83 36.45
C GLU A 469 0.64 -1.94 37.96
N ARG A 470 0.24 -3.13 38.42
CA ARG A 470 -0.09 -3.37 39.83
C ARG A 470 0.26 -4.79 40.23
N ASP A 471 0.96 -4.93 41.36
CA ASP A 471 1.42 -6.21 41.90
C ASP A 471 2.24 -7.06 40.90
N GLY A 472 2.95 -6.39 39.97
CA GLY A 472 3.72 -7.01 38.89
C GLY A 472 2.92 -7.45 37.67
N VAL A 473 1.60 -7.23 37.65
CA VAL A 473 0.71 -7.52 36.52
C VAL A 473 0.39 -6.23 35.76
N VAL A 474 0.60 -6.24 34.44
CA VAL A 474 0.17 -5.15 33.55
C VAL A 474 -1.27 -5.38 33.12
N TYR A 475 -2.13 -4.45 33.51
CA TYR A 475 -3.53 -4.37 33.10
C TYR A 475 -3.69 -3.33 32.00
N TYR A 476 -4.61 -3.61 31.09
CA TYR A 476 -5.07 -2.76 30.01
C TYR A 476 -6.56 -2.46 30.19
N TYR A 477 -7.06 -1.46 29.47
CA TYR A 477 -8.45 -1.03 29.53
C TYR A 477 -9.01 -0.85 28.11
N ASP A 478 -10.23 -1.33 27.89
CA ASP A 478 -11.01 -1.14 26.67
C ASP A 478 -12.50 -0.90 27.00
N ASN A 479 -13.36 -0.93 25.98
CA ASN A 479 -14.81 -0.72 26.11
C ASN A 479 -15.55 -1.85 26.88
N CYS A 480 -14.94 -3.03 27.03
CA CYS A 480 -15.44 -4.14 27.86
C CYS A 480 -14.91 -4.06 29.30
N GLY A 481 -13.79 -3.37 29.52
CA GLY A 481 -13.32 -2.96 30.85
C GLY A 481 -11.82 -3.19 31.07
N ARG A 482 -11.46 -3.44 32.33
CA ARG A 482 -10.08 -3.78 32.73
C ARG A 482 -9.77 -5.24 32.42
N TYR A 483 -8.66 -5.49 31.73
CA TYR A 483 -8.15 -6.83 31.44
C TYR A 483 -6.64 -6.94 31.62
N TYR A 484 -6.11 -8.15 31.60
CA TYR A 484 -4.68 -8.43 31.41
C TYR A 484 -4.52 -9.52 30.34
N ILE A 485 -3.32 -9.68 29.79
CA ILE A 485 -3.02 -10.71 28.80
C ILE A 485 -2.38 -11.90 29.52
N ASN A 486 -2.93 -13.11 29.35
CA ASN A 486 -2.36 -14.32 29.98
C ASN A 486 -1.20 -14.91 29.16
N ASN A 487 -0.58 -15.97 29.68
CA ASN A 487 0.53 -16.68 29.02
C ASN A 487 0.16 -17.32 27.66
N GLU A 488 -1.12 -17.42 27.32
CA GLU A 488 -1.64 -17.94 26.05
C GLU A 488 -1.99 -16.82 25.05
N GLY A 489 -1.81 -15.55 25.42
CA GLY A 489 -2.20 -14.39 24.62
C GLY A 489 -3.67 -13.98 24.73
N LYS A 490 -4.47 -14.63 25.58
CA LYS A 490 -5.90 -14.31 25.78
C LYS A 490 -6.08 -13.06 26.64
N HIS A 491 -7.11 -12.27 26.33
CA HIS A 491 -7.56 -11.14 27.15
C HIS A 491 -8.43 -11.64 28.30
N ILE A 492 -7.96 -11.46 29.54
CA ILE A 492 -8.65 -11.88 30.77
C ILE A 492 -9.16 -10.65 31.51
N TYR A 493 -10.46 -10.41 31.44
CA TYR A 493 -11.15 -9.28 32.05
C TYR A 493 -11.37 -9.52 33.54
N ARG A 494 -11.02 -8.52 34.38
CA ARG A 494 -11.09 -8.61 35.84
C ARG A 494 -11.21 -7.24 36.49
N GLU A 495 -12.26 -7.04 37.28
CA GLU A 495 -12.46 -5.84 38.09
C GLU A 495 -11.45 -5.77 39.25
N GLU A 496 -11.12 -4.55 39.70
CA GLU A 496 -10.05 -4.27 40.66
C GLU A 496 -10.14 -5.05 41.99
N ASN A 497 -11.36 -5.32 42.47
CA ASN A 497 -11.62 -6.03 43.72
C ASN A 497 -12.28 -7.41 43.52
N ALA A 498 -12.39 -7.88 42.27
CA ALA A 498 -13.04 -9.14 41.96
C ALA A 498 -12.07 -10.34 41.95
N LEU A 499 -12.59 -11.50 42.34
CA LEU A 499 -11.98 -12.82 42.11
C LEU A 499 -12.56 -13.52 40.86
N SER A 500 -13.50 -12.88 40.17
CA SER A 500 -14.07 -13.39 38.91
C SER A 500 -13.25 -12.89 37.73
N GLU A 501 -12.83 -13.83 36.89
CA GLU A 501 -12.15 -13.59 35.62
C GLU A 501 -13.11 -13.92 34.46
N TYR A 502 -12.98 -13.22 33.34
CA TYR A 502 -13.86 -13.35 32.17
C TYR A 502 -13.04 -13.33 30.88
N GLU A 503 -13.45 -14.09 29.86
CA GLU A 503 -12.88 -14.08 28.52
C GLU A 503 -13.89 -13.44 27.55
N SER A 504 -13.42 -12.74 26.51
CA SER A 504 -14.28 -12.26 25.43
C SER A 504 -14.67 -13.42 24.51
N ASP A 505 -15.95 -13.56 24.18
CA ASP A 505 -16.45 -14.58 23.25
C ASP A 505 -16.22 -14.26 21.77
N GLY A 506 -15.63 -13.10 21.45
CA GLY A 506 -15.45 -12.60 20.09
C GLY A 506 -16.72 -12.04 19.43
N LEU A 507 -17.87 -12.12 20.11
CA LEU A 507 -19.15 -11.50 19.73
C LEU A 507 -19.47 -10.25 20.56
N GLY A 508 -18.61 -9.90 21.52
CA GLY A 508 -18.71 -8.72 22.37
C GLY A 508 -19.23 -9.00 23.79
N ASN A 509 -19.36 -10.26 24.20
CA ASN A 509 -19.81 -10.63 25.55
C ASN A 509 -18.64 -11.13 26.40
N LEU A 510 -18.64 -10.76 27.68
CA LEU A 510 -17.69 -11.29 28.67
C LEU A 510 -18.23 -12.58 29.30
N VAL A 511 -17.66 -13.71 28.90
CA VAL A 511 -18.00 -15.03 29.44
C VAL A 511 -17.12 -15.31 30.66
N ARG A 512 -17.75 -15.49 31.82
CA ARG A 512 -17.02 -15.76 33.08
C ARG A 512 -16.22 -17.07 32.97
N ILE A 513 -14.90 -16.95 33.08
CA ILE A 513 -13.98 -18.08 33.20
C ILE A 513 -14.29 -18.74 34.54
N ARG A 514 -14.83 -19.96 34.47
CA ARG A 514 -14.97 -20.82 35.65
C ARG A 514 -13.66 -21.59 35.80
N SER A 515 -13.19 -21.73 37.04
CA SER A 515 -12.08 -22.64 37.29
C SER A 515 -12.48 -24.05 36.85
N HIS A 516 -11.52 -24.86 36.39
CA HIS A 516 -11.82 -26.24 35.96
C HIS A 516 -12.35 -27.13 37.10
N LEU A 517 -12.34 -26.64 38.34
CA LEU A 517 -12.90 -27.28 39.54
C LEU A 517 -14.41 -27.02 39.72
N ASP A 518 -14.96 -25.95 39.10
CA ASP A 518 -16.38 -25.58 39.15
C ASP A 518 -17.20 -26.16 37.97
N ILE A 519 -16.55 -26.91 37.07
CA ILE A 519 -17.14 -27.45 35.85
C ILE A 519 -17.69 -28.85 36.14
N PHE A 520 -18.98 -28.87 36.49
CA PHE A 520 -19.77 -30.03 36.89
C PHE A 520 -19.36 -30.67 38.23
N GLN A 521 -20.11 -30.31 39.29
CA GLN A 521 -20.68 -31.42 40.05
C GLN A 521 -21.50 -32.26 39.06
N PRO A 522 -21.36 -33.60 39.01
CA PRO A 522 -22.28 -34.41 38.24
C PRO A 522 -23.70 -34.11 38.73
N CYS A 523 -24.68 -34.12 37.82
CA CYS A 523 -26.08 -34.10 38.23
C CYS A 523 -26.27 -35.25 39.25
N PRO A 524 -26.99 -35.04 40.37
CA PRO A 524 -27.28 -36.13 41.30
C PRO A 524 -27.80 -37.35 40.53
N ASP A 525 -27.39 -38.56 40.94
CA ASP A 525 -27.82 -39.83 40.32
C ASP A 525 -29.31 -40.09 40.61
N ASP A 526 -30.17 -39.24 40.06
CA ASP A 526 -31.61 -39.24 40.26
C ASP A 526 -32.20 -40.37 39.42
N VAL A 527 -32.85 -41.32 40.10
CA VAL A 527 -32.96 -42.72 39.68
C VAL A 527 -33.95 -42.93 38.50
N HIS A 528 -34.50 -41.82 37.97
CA HIS A 528 -35.58 -41.80 36.99
C HIS A 528 -35.16 -41.37 35.56
N VAL A 529 -33.89 -41.01 35.30
CA VAL A 529 -33.43 -40.53 33.96
C VAL A 529 -33.09 -41.69 32.99
N THR A 530 -33.48 -42.92 33.30
CA THR A 530 -32.84 -44.14 32.77
C THR A 530 -33.42 -44.73 31.48
N GLU A 531 -34.60 -44.33 31.00
CA GLU A 531 -35.18 -44.82 29.73
C GLU A 531 -35.51 -43.71 28.73
N ASP A 532 -36.28 -42.69 29.10
CA ASP A 532 -36.66 -41.57 28.20
C ASP A 532 -35.44 -40.90 27.55
N PHE A 533 -34.35 -40.72 28.30
CA PHE A 533 -33.12 -40.12 27.79
C PHE A 533 -32.39 -41.02 26.78
N LYS A 534 -32.54 -42.36 26.88
CA LYS A 534 -32.05 -43.31 25.86
C LYS A 534 -32.94 -43.27 24.63
N TYR A 535 -34.26 -43.28 24.82
CA TYR A 535 -35.24 -43.20 23.73
C TYR A 535 -35.06 -41.91 22.91
N LEU A 536 -35.03 -40.74 23.55
CA LEU A 536 -34.77 -39.46 22.88
C LEU A 536 -33.42 -39.44 22.16
N LYS A 537 -32.36 -40.00 22.77
CA LYS A 537 -31.02 -40.08 22.15
C LYS A 537 -30.96 -41.02 20.94
N GLN A 538 -31.78 -42.08 20.90
CA GLN A 538 -31.87 -43.02 19.78
C GLN A 538 -32.80 -42.51 18.67
N SER A 539 -34.03 -42.09 19.01
CA SER A 539 -35.06 -41.71 18.05
C SER A 539 -34.94 -40.28 17.53
N VAL A 540 -34.58 -39.32 18.39
CA VAL A 540 -34.53 -37.88 18.05
C VAL A 540 -33.10 -37.38 17.88
N GLY A 541 -32.15 -37.93 18.64
CA GLY A 541 -30.73 -37.53 18.62
C GLY A 541 -30.08 -37.45 17.23
N PRO A 542 -30.28 -38.42 16.30
CA PRO A 542 -29.75 -38.34 14.95
C PRO A 542 -30.35 -37.21 14.12
N ALA A 543 -31.66 -36.98 14.25
CA ALA A 543 -32.37 -35.89 13.59
C ALA A 543 -31.88 -34.53 14.10
N LEU A 544 -31.88 -34.35 15.42
CA LEU A 544 -31.48 -33.12 16.09
C LEU A 544 -30.03 -32.74 15.74
N ARG A 545 -29.10 -33.70 15.77
CA ARG A 545 -27.70 -33.47 15.41
C ARG A 545 -27.55 -32.97 13.97
N LYS A 546 -28.30 -33.56 13.02
CA LYS A 546 -28.23 -33.11 11.63
C LYS A 546 -28.83 -31.71 11.47
N CYS A 547 -30.04 -31.49 11.98
CA CYS A 547 -30.73 -30.21 11.78
C CYS A 547 -30.02 -29.05 12.51
N ILE A 548 -29.33 -29.30 13.63
CA ILE A 548 -28.45 -28.31 14.28
C ILE A 548 -27.20 -28.03 13.43
N ALA A 549 -26.57 -29.05 12.83
CA ALA A 549 -25.45 -28.84 11.92
C ALA A 549 -25.86 -28.01 10.69
N ASP A 550 -27.03 -28.30 10.10
CA ASP A 550 -27.60 -27.53 8.99
C ASP A 550 -27.87 -26.05 9.41
N VAL A 551 -28.37 -25.80 10.63
CA VAL A 551 -28.54 -24.42 11.18
C VAL A 551 -27.20 -23.68 11.32
N ILE A 552 -26.15 -24.35 11.81
CA ILE A 552 -24.81 -23.77 11.99
C ILE A 552 -24.18 -23.42 10.63
N ILE A 553 -24.40 -24.25 9.61
CA ILE A 553 -23.88 -24.05 8.24
C ILE A 553 -24.60 -22.91 7.52
N TYR A 554 -25.95 -22.85 7.60
CA TYR A 554 -26.74 -21.90 6.80
C TYR A 554 -27.06 -20.57 7.52
N GLN A 555 -26.73 -20.43 8.81
CA GLN A 555 -26.89 -19.23 9.65
C GLN A 555 -28.18 -18.42 9.37
N PRO A 556 -29.37 -19.06 9.45
CA PRO A 556 -30.64 -18.42 9.15
C PRO A 556 -30.98 -17.34 10.18
N ALA A 557 -31.60 -16.24 9.74
CA ALA A 557 -32.00 -15.12 10.59
C ALA A 557 -33.00 -15.47 11.71
N ASP A 558 -33.67 -16.62 11.62
CA ASP A 558 -34.44 -17.23 12.71
C ASP A 558 -34.04 -18.72 12.83
N PRO A 559 -33.06 -19.05 13.70
CA PRO A 559 -32.56 -20.42 13.81
C PRO A 559 -33.56 -21.37 14.47
N ILE A 560 -34.51 -20.87 15.28
CA ILE A 560 -35.50 -21.71 15.97
C ILE A 560 -36.59 -22.15 14.99
N LYS A 561 -37.08 -21.22 14.15
CA LYS A 561 -38.04 -21.50 13.09
C LYS A 561 -37.42 -22.36 11.98
N TYR A 562 -36.15 -22.12 11.63
CA TYR A 562 -35.46 -22.95 10.66
C TYR A 562 -35.21 -24.38 11.17
N LEU A 563 -34.76 -24.54 12.43
CA LEU A 563 -34.57 -25.84 13.07
C LEU A 563 -35.87 -26.65 13.13
N SER A 564 -36.98 -26.03 13.53
CA SER A 564 -38.28 -26.71 13.61
C SER A 564 -38.82 -27.14 12.24
N LEU A 565 -38.67 -26.30 11.21
CA LEU A 565 -39.00 -26.69 9.83
C LEU A 565 -38.13 -27.85 9.31
N LEU A 566 -36.83 -27.85 9.62
CA LEU A 566 -35.94 -28.96 9.26
C LEU A 566 -36.32 -30.27 9.97
N LEU A 567 -36.70 -30.23 11.25
CA LEU A 567 -37.09 -31.41 12.01
C LEU A 567 -38.40 -32.03 11.51
N ILE A 568 -39.39 -31.20 11.15
CA ILE A 568 -40.63 -31.65 10.50
C ILE A 568 -40.28 -32.35 9.17
N LYS A 569 -39.52 -31.68 8.31
CA LYS A 569 -39.08 -32.22 7.01
C LYS A 569 -38.24 -33.49 7.15
N PHE A 570 -37.44 -33.63 8.22
CA PHE A 570 -36.66 -34.83 8.49
C PHE A 570 -37.58 -36.03 8.82
N LYS A 571 -38.62 -35.81 9.63
CA LYS A 571 -39.64 -36.84 9.93
C LYS A 571 -40.36 -37.30 8.66
N GLU A 572 -40.87 -36.37 7.85
CA GLU A 572 -41.54 -36.68 6.56
C GLU A 572 -40.65 -37.53 5.63
N ASN A 573 -39.35 -37.24 5.60
CA ASN A 573 -38.38 -37.99 4.80
C ASN A 573 -38.06 -39.39 5.34
N ILE A 574 -38.30 -39.67 6.63
CA ILE A 574 -38.22 -41.03 7.19
C ILE A 574 -39.49 -41.81 6.83
N GLU A 575 -40.67 -41.25 7.09
CA GLU A 575 -41.96 -41.91 6.78
C GLU A 575 -42.07 -42.27 5.29
N LEU A 576 -41.60 -41.37 4.40
CA LEU A 576 -41.53 -41.63 2.95
C LEU A 576 -40.54 -42.75 2.57
N LYS A 577 -39.43 -42.91 3.29
CA LYS A 577 -38.45 -43.99 3.07
C LYS A 577 -38.98 -45.34 3.56
N GLU A 578 -39.60 -45.38 4.73
CA GLU A 578 -40.22 -46.59 5.29
C GLU A 578 -41.40 -47.09 4.45
N LYS A 579 -42.17 -46.17 3.84
CA LYS A 579 -43.20 -46.52 2.85
C LYS A 579 -42.57 -47.19 1.61
N ARG A 580 -41.53 -46.57 1.04
CA ARG A 580 -40.81 -47.09 -0.14
C ARG A 580 -40.08 -48.42 0.11
N SER A 581 -39.63 -48.69 1.34
CA SER A 581 -39.04 -50.00 1.68
C SER A 581 -40.09 -51.09 1.62
N ARG A 582 -41.24 -50.89 2.29
CA ARG A 582 -42.37 -51.82 2.28
C ARG A 582 -42.91 -52.08 0.87
N GLU A 583 -43.15 -51.02 0.09
CA GLU A 583 -43.58 -51.15 -1.32
C GLU A 583 -42.58 -51.98 -2.17
N LYS A 584 -41.29 -51.90 -1.87
CA LYS A 584 -40.24 -52.67 -2.55
C LYS A 584 -40.13 -54.12 -2.04
N GLU A 585 -40.36 -54.35 -0.75
CA GLU A 585 -40.39 -55.67 -0.13
C GLU A 585 -41.61 -56.46 -0.63
N GLU A 586 -42.78 -55.83 -0.67
CA GLU A 586 -44.02 -56.36 -1.26
C GLU A 586 -43.81 -56.75 -2.74
N PHE A 587 -43.23 -55.85 -3.55
CA PHE A 587 -42.92 -56.13 -4.97
C PHE A 587 -41.89 -57.25 -5.17
N ASN A 588 -40.92 -57.39 -4.27
CA ASN A 588 -39.96 -58.50 -4.31
C ASN A 588 -40.64 -59.83 -3.97
N ILE A 589 -41.51 -59.87 -2.96
CA ILE A 589 -42.28 -61.06 -2.58
C ILE A 589 -43.19 -61.50 -3.73
N GLU A 590 -43.92 -60.58 -4.36
CA GLU A 590 -44.76 -60.86 -5.54
C GLU A 590 -43.94 -61.43 -6.70
N ARG A 591 -42.74 -60.89 -6.93
CA ARG A 591 -41.79 -61.40 -7.95
C ARG A 591 -41.26 -62.79 -7.63
N GLU A 592 -40.99 -63.11 -6.37
CA GLU A 592 -40.56 -64.45 -5.95
C GLU A 592 -41.68 -65.48 -6.07
N ILE A 593 -42.91 -65.13 -5.67
CA ILE A 593 -44.11 -65.97 -5.85
C ILE A 593 -44.29 -66.30 -7.33
N LYS A 594 -44.32 -65.29 -8.21
CA LYS A 594 -44.45 -65.51 -9.66
C LYS A 594 -43.33 -66.39 -10.23
N SER A 595 -42.08 -66.18 -9.78
CA SER A 595 -40.94 -67.01 -10.21
C SER A 595 -41.04 -68.46 -9.70
N ALA A 596 -41.70 -68.71 -8.57
CA ALA A 596 -41.98 -70.06 -8.07
C ALA A 596 -43.13 -70.72 -8.84
N GLU A 597 -44.19 -69.98 -9.18
CA GLU A 597 -45.31 -70.46 -10.00
C GLU A 597 -44.85 -70.84 -11.41
N GLU A 598 -44.03 -70.00 -12.07
CA GLU A 598 -43.45 -70.28 -13.39
C GLU A 598 -42.59 -71.57 -13.37
N ARG A 599 -41.79 -71.77 -12.31
CA ARG A 599 -41.03 -73.02 -12.11
C ARG A 599 -41.93 -74.23 -11.89
N ALA A 600 -42.94 -74.12 -11.02
CA ALA A 600 -43.89 -75.20 -10.74
C ALA A 600 -44.80 -75.52 -11.93
N ALA A 601 -44.98 -74.61 -12.89
CA ALA A 601 -45.63 -74.87 -14.17
C ALA A 601 -44.69 -75.60 -15.15
N ALA A 602 -43.43 -75.14 -15.26
CA ALA A 602 -42.42 -75.78 -16.10
C ALA A 602 -42.12 -77.24 -15.66
N GLU A 603 -42.06 -77.50 -14.35
CA GLU A 603 -41.84 -78.86 -13.82
C GLU A 603 -43.02 -79.80 -14.14
N ARG A 604 -44.27 -79.31 -14.05
CA ARG A 604 -45.46 -80.08 -14.46
C ARG A 604 -45.44 -80.40 -15.95
N ALA A 605 -45.12 -79.42 -16.80
CA ALA A 605 -44.97 -79.65 -18.24
C ALA A 605 -43.84 -80.64 -18.58
N ALA A 606 -42.74 -80.63 -17.81
CA ALA A 606 -41.66 -81.59 -17.97
C ALA A 606 -42.08 -83.02 -17.57
N MET A 607 -42.82 -83.19 -16.46
CA MET A 607 -43.36 -84.50 -16.07
C MET A 607 -44.35 -85.06 -17.11
N GLU A 608 -45.20 -84.20 -17.68
CA GLU A 608 -46.14 -84.58 -18.75
C GLU A 608 -45.40 -85.03 -20.03
N ALA A 609 -44.32 -84.34 -20.41
CA ALA A 609 -43.45 -84.73 -21.53
C ALA A 609 -42.67 -86.04 -21.28
N VAL A 610 -42.27 -86.33 -20.03
CA VAL A 610 -41.64 -87.61 -19.65
C VAL A 610 -42.63 -88.78 -19.73
N LEU A 611 -43.88 -88.57 -19.30
CA LEU A 611 -44.96 -89.55 -19.44
C LEU A 611 -45.27 -89.87 -20.91
N LEU A 612 -45.13 -88.90 -21.81
CA LEU A 612 -45.28 -89.10 -23.26
C LEU A 612 -44.09 -89.81 -23.94
N THR A 613 -42.95 -89.98 -23.27
CA THR A 613 -41.72 -90.54 -23.87
C THR A 613 -41.33 -91.92 -23.35
N GLN A 614 -41.95 -92.45 -22.28
CA GLN A 614 -41.79 -93.85 -21.85
C GLN A 614 -42.69 -94.86 -22.58
N GLY A 615 -42.83 -94.68 -23.90
CA GLY A 615 -43.39 -95.66 -24.84
C GLY A 615 -42.35 -96.05 -25.89
N GLY A 616 -41.28 -96.73 -25.48
CA GLY A 616 -40.05 -96.83 -26.27
C GLY A 616 -39.81 -98.14 -27.02
N SER A 617 -38.78 -98.12 -27.88
CA SER A 617 -37.96 -99.29 -28.19
C SER A 617 -36.54 -98.87 -28.60
N GLU A 618 -35.55 -99.39 -27.87
CA GLU A 618 -34.22 -99.82 -28.34
C GLU A 618 -33.49 -99.02 -29.44
N THR A 619 -32.29 -98.48 -29.15
CA THR A 619 -31.03 -99.09 -29.64
C THR A 619 -29.74 -98.50 -29.03
N SER A 620 -28.69 -99.32 -29.13
CA SER A 620 -27.27 -99.22 -28.73
C SER A 620 -26.49 -97.89 -28.94
N TYR A 621 -25.29 -97.86 -28.33
CA TYR A 621 -24.14 -96.92 -28.43
C TYR A 621 -24.17 -95.65 -27.56
N ASP A 622 -23.03 -95.08 -27.11
CA ASP A 622 -21.69 -95.57 -26.72
C ASP A 622 -20.96 -94.39 -26.02
N SER A 623 -19.94 -94.62 -25.21
CA SER A 623 -19.44 -93.65 -24.22
C SER A 623 -18.16 -92.90 -24.63
N ASN A 624 -18.27 -91.82 -25.42
CA ASN A 624 -17.32 -90.69 -25.41
C ASN A 624 -17.76 -89.51 -26.30
N PHE A 625 -18.11 -88.34 -25.73
CA PHE A 625 -18.15 -87.07 -26.49
C PHE A 625 -18.02 -85.80 -25.63
N LEU A 626 -16.98 -85.71 -24.80
CA LEU A 626 -16.68 -84.50 -24.01
C LEU A 626 -15.77 -83.51 -24.78
N LYS A 627 -16.21 -83.09 -25.99
CA LYS A 627 -15.67 -81.98 -26.80
C LYS A 627 -16.50 -81.77 -28.09
N TYR A 628 -17.04 -80.56 -28.28
CA TYR A 628 -16.81 -79.63 -29.42
C TYR A 628 -17.57 -78.31 -29.09
N THR A 629 -16.96 -77.11 -29.07
CA THR A 629 -16.69 -76.14 -30.18
C THR A 629 -17.97 -75.74 -30.93
N SER A 630 -18.31 -74.46 -31.21
CA SER A 630 -17.55 -73.26 -31.62
C SER A 630 -17.71 -72.04 -30.67
N MET A 631 -16.81 -71.05 -30.54
CA MET A 631 -16.23 -70.09 -31.52
C MET A 631 -17.32 -69.23 -32.20
N HIS A 632 -17.19 -67.91 -32.45
CA HIS A 632 -16.04 -67.02 -32.72
C HIS A 632 -16.36 -65.57 -32.23
N GLN A 633 -15.60 -64.47 -32.39
CA GLN A 633 -14.36 -64.08 -33.13
C GLN A 633 -13.73 -62.84 -32.44
N ASP A 634 -12.41 -62.61 -32.64
CA ASP A 634 -11.66 -61.33 -32.79
C ASP A 634 -11.91 -60.13 -31.81
N ASP A 635 -10.94 -59.33 -31.36
CA ASP A 635 -9.45 -59.36 -31.29
C ASP A 635 -9.07 -58.34 -30.13
N ALA A 636 -7.88 -57.75 -29.86
CA ALA A 636 -6.62 -57.63 -30.61
C ALA A 636 -5.36 -57.43 -29.73
N LEU A 637 -4.23 -57.49 -30.46
CA LEU A 637 -2.83 -57.24 -30.10
C LEU A 637 -2.60 -55.82 -29.48
N SER A 638 -1.78 -55.60 -28.44
CA SER A 638 -0.33 -55.91 -28.24
C SER A 638 0.61 -55.02 -29.09
N ALA A 639 1.79 -54.53 -28.66
CA ALA A 639 2.44 -54.28 -27.36
C ALA A 639 3.81 -53.60 -27.62
N GLY A 640 4.52 -53.12 -26.59
CA GLY A 640 5.91 -52.61 -26.67
C GLY A 640 5.99 -51.11 -27.01
N VAL A 641 6.77 -50.24 -26.35
CA VAL A 641 8.08 -50.33 -25.64
C VAL A 641 9.29 -50.46 -26.58
N SER A 642 9.90 -49.31 -26.93
CA SER A 642 11.35 -49.18 -27.11
C SER A 642 11.79 -47.71 -27.09
N SER A 643 12.98 -47.45 -26.53
CA SER A 643 13.59 -46.12 -26.37
C SER A 643 14.29 -45.59 -27.62
N LYS A 644 14.40 -44.26 -27.79
CA LYS A 644 15.71 -43.55 -27.66
C LYS A 644 15.65 -42.03 -27.89
N LYS A 645 16.55 -41.36 -27.16
CA LYS A 645 16.85 -39.91 -27.12
C LYS A 645 15.78 -39.05 -26.46
#